data_AF-A0A958X6A0-F1
#
_entry.id   AF-A0A958X6A0-F1
#
_cell.length_a   1.000
_cell.length_b   1.000
_cell.length_c   1.000
_cell.angle_alpha   90.00
_cell.angle_beta   90.00
_cell.angle_gamma   90.00
#
_symmetry.space_group_name_H-M   'P 1'
#
loop_
_entity.id
_entity.type
_entity.pdbx_description
1 polymer ?
#
loop_
_entity_poly.entity_id
_entity_poly.type
_entity_poly.pdbx_seq_one_letter_code
_entity_poly.pdbx_strand_id
1 'polypeptide(L)'
;MGETYAPPVSVDDLPDFEDVLNQYYKRKLALLGAEKQISASFIIEEGLVSYNAETETGRRRSVDVQTLLEEYGATHDLLGDLEDTFLVRKEPNTLGRHNYELSHDSLLGPVIMAKKKRLTVEEEHRRKVEQARFEAEKADAAKRQRNSWITAGIAATLVLAALASIFIAYQESMQAKVESDRAEKAKNLAVELKLKANSAIALAEEKTKFAEAAQEKANIAEQDAANQKKLADLAKKDAAKAIETAEEKTKYSLILERSLDTSVRVSYRLRDIVRSSAEEAVSALLETSRKDILYLNYDAAYSKMKKASKLEVLKDSVAFELMEIAFFQYYSGSELKAWGTLGTATALLEKPVMPSNLSFFESLSNLDPRRNSFLQKRYFPDMVFVKGGTFTMGSDDEEDSDFSTLATPPHLVTLSDFKMARTETTVWQYNLHLAALGMDIQNENIIERPSWGWEGDNPMVYVSWYDAIDYANWLSNLQKPLLSAIVDTSNGGYLPNWEKHGYRLPTEAEWEFSAKGGIHHDPFIYSGSSNIDSVGWYGGNSGNRSHTVASKKANGLGLFDMSGNVIERCWDRYDDYKPDAQVNPKGAEEGYPRVFRGGSYGNYRTSCRAAHRGNDYGPGRREDNIGFRLVLQ
;
A
#
# COMPACT_ATOMS: atom_id res chain seq x y z
N MET A 1 12.44 -45.29 -75.00
CA MET A 1 11.38 -45.06 -74.00
C MET A 1 11.77 -45.80 -72.75
N GLY A 2 11.75 -45.14 -71.60
CA GLY A 2 12.17 -45.71 -70.31
C GLY A 2 11.64 -44.80 -69.22
N GLU A 3 10.33 -44.90 -68.96
CA GLU A 3 9.68 -44.16 -67.89
C GLU A 3 10.15 -44.73 -66.56
N THR A 4 10.95 -43.96 -65.83
CA THR A 4 11.29 -44.24 -64.44
C THR A 4 10.05 -43.99 -63.58
N TYR A 5 9.24 -45.01 -63.37
CA TYR A 5 8.19 -44.99 -62.36
C TYR A 5 8.82 -44.80 -60.98
N ALA A 6 8.32 -43.82 -60.22
CA ALA A 6 8.63 -43.71 -58.81
C ALA A 6 8.15 -44.96 -58.07
N PRO A 7 8.86 -45.42 -57.01
CA PRO A 7 8.39 -46.56 -56.21
C PRO A 7 7.02 -46.26 -55.60
N PRO A 8 6.14 -47.26 -55.44
CA PRO A 8 4.84 -47.07 -54.82
C PRO A 8 5.02 -46.68 -53.35
N VAL A 9 4.46 -45.52 -52.98
CA VAL A 9 4.40 -45.04 -51.58
C VAL A 9 3.44 -45.94 -50.81
N SER A 10 3.87 -46.54 -49.70
CA SER A 10 2.99 -47.27 -48.79
C SER A 10 2.11 -46.31 -47.99
N VAL A 11 0.98 -46.78 -47.48
CA VAL A 11 0.19 -46.02 -46.51
C VAL A 11 1.01 -45.75 -45.23
N ASP A 12 1.91 -46.66 -44.89
CA ASP A 12 2.82 -46.53 -43.74
C ASP A 12 3.94 -45.49 -43.94
N ASP A 13 4.18 -45.05 -45.19
CA ASP A 13 5.15 -43.98 -45.51
C ASP A 13 4.52 -42.57 -45.44
N LEU A 14 3.20 -42.48 -45.25
CA LEU A 14 2.49 -41.20 -45.12
C LEU A 14 2.63 -40.65 -43.69
N PRO A 15 2.89 -39.34 -43.52
CA PRO A 15 2.92 -38.74 -42.20
C PRO A 15 1.53 -38.78 -41.54
N ASP A 16 1.50 -38.92 -40.22
CA ASP A 16 0.24 -38.84 -39.44
C ASP A 16 -0.45 -37.50 -39.72
N PHE A 17 -1.59 -37.58 -40.38
CA PHE A 17 -2.35 -36.41 -40.83
C PHE A 17 -2.87 -35.59 -39.64
N GLU A 18 -3.13 -36.22 -38.49
CA GLU A 18 -3.54 -35.52 -37.28
C GLU A 18 -2.37 -34.73 -36.69
N ASP A 19 -1.15 -35.28 -36.66
CA ASP A 19 0.03 -34.54 -36.22
C ASP A 19 0.39 -33.40 -37.20
N VAL A 20 0.30 -33.63 -38.52
CA VAL A 20 0.53 -32.59 -39.54
C VAL A 20 -0.40 -31.39 -39.33
N LEU A 21 -1.70 -31.63 -39.10
CA LEU A 21 -2.67 -30.57 -38.82
C LEU A 21 -2.43 -29.91 -37.46
N ASN A 22 -2.03 -30.67 -36.43
CA ASN A 22 -1.64 -30.14 -35.13
C ASN A 22 -0.41 -29.23 -35.21
N GLN A 23 0.60 -29.61 -35.99
CA GLN A 23 1.77 -28.78 -36.26
C GLN A 23 1.42 -27.54 -37.07
N TYR A 24 0.52 -27.66 -38.07
CA TYR A 24 0.03 -26.51 -38.83
C TYR A 24 -0.63 -25.47 -37.91
N TYR A 25 -1.59 -25.88 -37.07
CA TYR A 25 -2.25 -25.00 -36.10
C TYR A 25 -1.26 -24.26 -35.19
N LYS A 26 -0.33 -25.01 -34.56
CA LYS A 26 0.70 -24.44 -33.67
C LYS A 26 1.64 -23.47 -34.38
N ARG A 27 2.13 -23.82 -35.59
CA ARG A 27 3.03 -22.97 -36.38
C ARG A 27 2.34 -21.68 -36.81
N LYS A 28 1.06 -21.75 -37.20
CA LYS A 28 0.28 -20.58 -37.60
C LYS A 28 -0.01 -19.64 -36.42
N LEU A 29 -0.38 -20.18 -35.25
CA LEU A 29 -0.51 -19.39 -34.03
C LEU A 29 0.80 -18.71 -33.60
N ALA A 30 1.95 -19.37 -33.79
CA ALA A 30 3.25 -18.81 -33.43
C ALA A 30 3.67 -17.60 -34.29
N LEU A 31 3.03 -17.35 -35.43
CA LEU A 31 3.27 -16.16 -36.25
C LEU A 31 2.80 -14.86 -35.59
N LEU A 32 1.88 -14.95 -34.61
CA LEU A 32 1.27 -13.81 -33.92
C LEU A 32 2.18 -13.19 -32.84
N GLY A 33 3.31 -13.83 -32.53
CA GLY A 33 4.14 -13.45 -31.39
C GLY A 33 3.56 -13.93 -30.05
N ALA A 34 4.42 -14.06 -29.03
CA ALA A 34 4.07 -14.68 -27.75
C ALA A 34 2.95 -13.94 -27.00
N GLU A 35 2.88 -12.62 -27.13
CA GLU A 35 1.89 -11.75 -26.47
C GLU A 35 0.48 -11.98 -27.01
N LYS A 36 0.30 -12.02 -28.34
CA LYS A 36 -1.00 -12.24 -28.97
C LYS A 36 -1.43 -13.71 -28.99
N GLN A 37 -0.49 -14.66 -28.93
CA GLN A 37 -0.76 -16.09 -29.07
C GLN A 37 -1.75 -16.65 -28.03
N ILE A 38 -1.72 -16.16 -26.78
CA ILE A 38 -2.63 -16.63 -25.72
C ILE A 38 -4.08 -16.22 -26.04
N SER A 39 -4.30 -14.94 -26.31
CA SER A 39 -5.62 -14.39 -26.67
C SER A 39 -6.15 -14.99 -27.98
N ALA A 40 -5.29 -15.18 -28.98
CA ALA A 40 -5.62 -15.87 -30.22
C ALA A 40 -6.12 -17.30 -29.99
N SER A 41 -5.39 -18.08 -29.17
CA SER A 41 -5.77 -19.45 -28.83
C SER A 41 -7.10 -19.48 -28.07
N PHE A 42 -7.32 -18.54 -27.14
CA PHE A 42 -8.57 -18.42 -26.39
C PHE A 42 -9.78 -18.12 -27.30
N ILE A 43 -9.66 -17.13 -28.20
CA ILE A 43 -10.72 -16.76 -29.16
C ILE A 43 -11.08 -17.93 -30.07
N ILE A 44 -10.10 -18.66 -30.59
CA ILE A 44 -10.35 -19.83 -31.42
C ILE A 44 -11.01 -20.96 -30.61
N GLU A 45 -10.48 -21.27 -29.42
CA GLU A 45 -10.89 -22.43 -28.62
C GLU A 45 -12.22 -22.25 -27.89
N GLU A 46 -12.57 -21.02 -27.46
CA GLU A 46 -13.83 -20.72 -26.75
C GLU A 46 -14.86 -19.99 -27.62
N GLY A 47 -14.42 -19.07 -28.47
CA GLY A 47 -15.30 -18.32 -29.37
C GLY A 47 -15.74 -19.16 -30.56
N LEU A 48 -14.78 -19.63 -31.36
CA LEU A 48 -15.03 -20.20 -32.68
C LEU A 48 -15.28 -21.73 -32.69
N VAL A 49 -15.17 -22.40 -31.55
CA VAL A 49 -15.44 -23.84 -31.41
C VAL A 49 -16.33 -24.14 -30.21
N SER A 50 -17.47 -24.80 -30.47
CA SER A 50 -18.19 -25.52 -29.42
C SER A 50 -17.65 -26.94 -29.32
N TYR A 51 -17.39 -27.44 -28.11
CA TYR A 51 -16.98 -28.81 -27.84
C TYR A 51 -17.91 -29.45 -26.81
N ASN A 52 -18.47 -30.62 -27.12
CA ASN A 52 -19.21 -31.44 -26.16
C ASN A 52 -18.28 -32.54 -25.60
N ALA A 53 -18.04 -32.50 -24.29
CA ALA A 53 -17.17 -33.44 -23.60
C ALA A 53 -17.76 -34.85 -23.44
N GLU A 54 -19.09 -34.99 -23.43
CA GLU A 54 -19.76 -36.29 -23.26
C GLU A 54 -19.78 -37.10 -24.57
N THR A 55 -19.86 -36.42 -25.71
CA THR A 55 -19.89 -37.04 -27.05
C THR A 55 -18.57 -36.93 -27.81
N GLU A 56 -17.55 -36.30 -27.21
CA GLU A 56 -16.25 -35.93 -27.79
C GLU A 56 -16.31 -35.21 -29.16
N THR A 57 -17.46 -34.64 -29.51
CA THR A 57 -17.68 -33.95 -30.78
C THR A 57 -17.57 -32.45 -30.61
N GLY A 58 -16.79 -31.81 -31.49
CA GLY A 58 -16.82 -30.38 -31.67
C GLY A 58 -17.64 -29.95 -32.89
N ARG A 59 -17.90 -28.65 -32.98
CA ARG A 59 -18.44 -27.97 -34.17
C ARG A 59 -17.83 -26.57 -34.27
N ARG A 60 -17.62 -26.11 -35.50
CA ARG A 60 -17.31 -24.70 -35.79
C ARG A 60 -18.48 -23.81 -35.39
N ARG A 61 -18.18 -22.63 -34.86
CA ARG A 61 -19.12 -21.54 -34.62
C ARG A 61 -18.79 -20.39 -35.56
N SER A 62 -19.79 -19.89 -36.27
CA SER A 62 -19.75 -18.59 -36.94
C SER A 62 -20.26 -17.56 -35.94
N VAL A 63 -19.40 -16.63 -35.53
CA VAL A 63 -19.66 -15.67 -34.45
C VAL A 63 -19.52 -14.26 -34.97
N ASP A 64 -20.53 -13.41 -34.73
CA ASP A 64 -20.49 -11.99 -35.10
C ASP A 64 -19.32 -11.28 -34.41
N VAL A 65 -18.65 -10.39 -35.13
CA VAL A 65 -17.49 -9.64 -34.65
C VAL A 65 -17.74 -8.95 -33.31
N GLN A 66 -18.93 -8.40 -33.08
CA GLN A 66 -19.26 -7.71 -31.82
C GLN A 66 -19.22 -8.67 -30.63
N THR A 67 -19.75 -9.88 -30.78
CA THR A 67 -19.71 -10.93 -29.74
C THR A 67 -18.28 -11.36 -29.42
N LEU A 68 -17.38 -11.39 -30.42
CA LEU A 68 -15.96 -11.70 -30.17
C LEU A 68 -15.25 -10.59 -29.40
N LEU A 69 -15.55 -9.33 -29.68
CA LEU A 69 -15.02 -8.19 -28.93
C LEU A 69 -15.56 -8.16 -27.48
N GLU A 70 -16.87 -8.34 -27.31
CA GLU A 70 -17.56 -8.16 -26.02
C GLU A 70 -17.43 -9.38 -25.07
N GLU A 71 -17.62 -10.60 -25.56
CA GLU A 71 -17.64 -11.82 -24.72
C GLU A 71 -16.28 -12.53 -24.65
N TYR A 72 -15.45 -12.40 -25.69
CA TYR A 72 -14.19 -13.14 -25.83
C TYR A 72 -12.94 -12.24 -25.74
N GLY A 73 -13.10 -10.93 -25.50
CA GLY A 73 -12.00 -9.99 -25.32
C GLY A 73 -11.13 -9.79 -26.56
N ALA A 74 -11.66 -10.08 -27.75
CA ALA A 74 -10.93 -9.89 -29.00
C ALA A 74 -10.71 -8.40 -29.29
N THR A 75 -9.69 -8.09 -30.09
CA THR A 75 -9.51 -6.77 -30.71
C THR A 75 -9.66 -6.90 -32.22
N HIS A 76 -10.03 -5.82 -32.91
CA HIS A 76 -10.09 -5.82 -34.38
C HIS A 76 -8.74 -6.15 -35.02
N ASP A 77 -7.65 -5.67 -34.42
CA ASP A 77 -6.26 -5.97 -34.76
C ASP A 77 -5.97 -7.49 -34.67
N LEU A 78 -6.24 -8.11 -33.52
CA LEU A 78 -6.04 -9.55 -33.32
C LEU A 78 -6.92 -10.42 -34.23
N LEU A 79 -8.14 -9.97 -34.54
CA LEU A 79 -9.02 -10.66 -35.50
C LEU A 79 -8.54 -10.53 -36.95
N GLY A 80 -7.85 -9.43 -37.30
CA GLY A 80 -7.15 -9.26 -38.57
C GLY A 80 -5.94 -10.18 -38.68
N ASP A 81 -5.06 -10.16 -37.68
CA ASP A 81 -3.89 -11.06 -37.67
C ASP A 81 -4.31 -12.54 -37.71
N LEU A 82 -5.39 -12.91 -37.01
CA LEU A 82 -5.97 -14.26 -37.04
C LEU A 82 -6.48 -14.68 -38.43
N GLU A 83 -7.01 -13.74 -39.20
CA GLU A 83 -7.39 -13.94 -40.61
C GLU A 83 -6.14 -14.19 -41.47
N ASP A 84 -5.09 -13.38 -41.29
CA ASP A 84 -3.80 -13.53 -41.99
C ASP A 84 -3.04 -14.83 -41.65
N THR A 85 -3.27 -15.42 -40.46
CA THR A 85 -2.75 -16.78 -40.17
C THR A 85 -3.39 -17.87 -41.04
N PHE A 86 -4.54 -17.61 -41.68
CA PHE A 86 -5.43 -18.58 -42.35
C PHE A 86 -6.05 -19.63 -41.40
N LEU A 87 -6.03 -19.40 -40.08
CA LEU A 87 -6.76 -20.24 -39.12
C LEU A 87 -8.24 -19.88 -39.03
N VAL A 88 -8.55 -18.61 -39.22
CA VAL A 88 -9.90 -18.04 -39.15
C VAL A 88 -10.22 -17.45 -40.53
N ARG A 89 -11.50 -17.45 -40.91
CA ARG A 89 -12.03 -16.71 -42.05
C ARG A 89 -13.11 -15.74 -41.61
N LYS A 90 -13.29 -14.68 -42.40
CA LYS A 90 -14.24 -13.60 -42.18
C LYS A 90 -15.31 -13.62 -43.28
N GLU A 91 -16.57 -13.60 -42.89
CA GLU A 91 -17.72 -13.69 -43.80
C GLU A 91 -18.70 -12.54 -43.51
N PRO A 92 -19.23 -11.83 -44.52
CA PRO A 92 -20.20 -10.77 -44.30
C PRO A 92 -21.54 -11.32 -43.79
N ASN A 93 -22.18 -10.60 -42.87
CA ASN A 93 -23.44 -11.02 -42.25
C ASN A 93 -24.63 -10.08 -42.57
N THR A 94 -25.84 -10.52 -42.23
CA THR A 94 -27.11 -9.83 -42.56
C THR A 94 -27.29 -8.48 -41.86
N LEU A 95 -26.43 -8.13 -40.89
CA LEU A 95 -26.42 -6.85 -40.18
C LEU A 95 -25.45 -5.84 -40.80
N GLY A 96 -24.82 -6.16 -41.94
CA GLY A 96 -23.77 -5.33 -42.55
C GLY A 96 -22.44 -5.38 -41.79
N ARG A 97 -22.27 -6.34 -40.87
CA ARG A 97 -21.03 -6.63 -40.15
C ARG A 97 -20.40 -7.90 -40.70
N HIS A 98 -19.44 -8.46 -39.97
CA HIS A 98 -18.80 -9.73 -40.32
C HIS A 98 -18.96 -10.74 -39.19
N ASN A 99 -19.08 -12.01 -39.57
CA ASN A 99 -18.82 -13.13 -38.68
C ASN A 99 -17.39 -13.64 -38.91
N TYR A 100 -16.81 -14.24 -37.88
CA TYR A 100 -15.58 -15.02 -37.97
C TYR A 100 -15.88 -16.48 -37.64
N GLU A 101 -15.17 -17.42 -38.29
CA GLU A 101 -15.20 -18.85 -38.00
C GLU A 101 -13.88 -19.53 -38.40
N LEU A 102 -13.64 -20.77 -37.94
CA LEU A 102 -12.51 -21.57 -38.41
C LEU A 102 -12.56 -21.77 -39.94
N SER A 103 -11.41 -21.53 -40.59
CA SER A 103 -11.27 -21.53 -42.05
C SER A 103 -11.57 -22.89 -42.70
N HIS A 104 -11.35 -23.99 -42.00
CA HIS A 104 -11.66 -25.35 -42.47
C HIS A 104 -12.04 -26.31 -41.32
N ASP A 105 -12.90 -27.30 -41.60
CA ASP A 105 -13.28 -28.33 -40.60
C ASP A 105 -12.08 -29.15 -40.10
N SER A 106 -11.03 -29.32 -40.91
CA SER A 106 -9.79 -30.02 -40.51
C SER A 106 -9.05 -29.36 -39.34
N LEU A 107 -9.29 -28.07 -39.07
CA LEU A 107 -8.69 -27.38 -37.92
C LEU A 107 -9.39 -27.70 -36.59
N LEU A 108 -10.59 -28.29 -36.63
CA LEU A 108 -11.40 -28.59 -35.46
C LEU A 108 -10.70 -29.57 -34.50
N GLY A 109 -10.07 -30.63 -35.03
CA GLY A 109 -9.31 -31.61 -34.24
C GLY A 109 -8.15 -30.97 -33.46
N PRO A 110 -7.21 -30.28 -34.13
CA PRO A 110 -6.13 -29.53 -33.47
C PRO A 110 -6.58 -28.54 -32.41
N VAL A 111 -7.65 -27.78 -32.66
CA VAL A 111 -8.19 -26.81 -31.71
C VAL A 111 -8.76 -27.50 -30.47
N ILE A 112 -9.51 -28.60 -30.64
CA ILE A 112 -10.02 -29.40 -29.51
C ILE A 112 -8.87 -30.03 -28.72
N MET A 113 -7.82 -30.52 -29.40
CA MET A 113 -6.65 -31.11 -28.73
C MET A 113 -5.90 -30.05 -27.89
N ALA A 114 -5.72 -28.85 -28.42
CA ALA A 114 -5.13 -27.73 -27.70
C ALA A 114 -5.99 -27.32 -26.48
N LYS A 115 -7.30 -27.16 -26.68
CA LYS A 115 -8.27 -26.90 -25.60
C LYS A 115 -8.23 -27.95 -24.50
N LYS A 116 -8.27 -29.25 -24.86
CA LYS A 116 -8.14 -30.37 -23.91
C LYS A 116 -6.84 -30.26 -23.10
N LYS A 117 -5.69 -30.02 -23.77
CA LYS A 117 -4.39 -29.88 -23.11
C LYS A 117 -4.32 -28.66 -22.18
N ARG A 118 -4.93 -27.54 -22.56
CA ARG A 118 -5.01 -26.35 -21.69
C ARG A 118 -5.85 -26.64 -20.45
N LEU A 119 -7.02 -27.25 -20.61
CA LEU A 119 -7.92 -27.61 -19.50
C LEU A 119 -7.28 -28.60 -18.53
N THR A 120 -6.53 -29.60 -18.99
CA THR A 120 -5.83 -30.53 -18.08
C THR A 120 -4.72 -29.85 -17.29
N VAL A 121 -3.96 -28.94 -17.90
CA VAL A 121 -2.95 -28.12 -17.20
C VAL A 121 -3.60 -27.17 -16.19
N GLU A 122 -4.73 -26.56 -16.56
CA GLU A 122 -5.50 -25.68 -15.67
C GLU A 122 -6.08 -26.45 -14.48
N GLU A 123 -6.61 -27.66 -14.69
CA GLU A 123 -7.12 -28.51 -13.62
C GLU A 123 -5.99 -29.00 -12.70
N GLU A 124 -4.82 -29.38 -13.25
CA GLU A 124 -3.66 -29.76 -12.45
C GLU A 124 -3.12 -28.57 -11.63
N HIS A 125 -3.10 -27.37 -12.22
CA HIS A 125 -2.76 -26.13 -11.51
C HIS A 125 -3.78 -25.82 -10.41
N ARG A 126 -5.08 -25.93 -10.70
CA ARG A 126 -6.17 -25.73 -9.74
C ARG A 126 -6.05 -26.69 -8.55
N ARG A 127 -5.79 -27.98 -8.80
CA ARG A 127 -5.53 -28.99 -7.76
C ARG A 127 -4.29 -28.64 -6.92
N LYS A 128 -3.20 -28.17 -7.53
CA LYS A 128 -2.00 -27.71 -6.81
C LYS A 128 -2.27 -26.47 -5.96
N VAL A 129 -3.07 -25.52 -6.45
CA VAL A 129 -3.49 -24.32 -5.71
C VAL A 129 -4.42 -24.68 -4.56
N GLU A 130 -5.38 -25.59 -4.75
CA GLU A 130 -6.25 -26.10 -3.69
C GLU A 130 -5.48 -26.89 -2.63
N GLN A 131 -4.51 -27.72 -3.04
CA GLN A 131 -3.63 -28.42 -2.10
C GLN A 131 -2.75 -27.45 -1.31
N ALA A 132 -2.11 -26.49 -1.97
CA ALA A 132 -1.32 -25.45 -1.30
C ALA A 132 -2.18 -24.59 -0.36
N ARG A 133 -3.43 -24.30 -0.74
CA ARG A 133 -4.41 -23.62 0.12
C ARG A 133 -4.79 -24.48 1.33
N PHE A 134 -5.04 -25.78 1.15
CA PHE A 134 -5.35 -26.69 2.25
C PHE A 134 -4.17 -26.86 3.21
N GLU A 135 -2.95 -26.97 2.69
CA GLU A 135 -1.71 -26.99 3.49
C GLU A 135 -1.49 -25.67 4.22
N ALA A 136 -1.76 -24.52 3.58
CA ALA A 136 -1.72 -23.20 4.22
C ALA A 136 -2.79 -23.06 5.31
N GLU A 137 -4.05 -23.44 5.05
CA GLU A 137 -5.14 -23.43 6.05
C GLU A 137 -4.82 -24.35 7.24
N LYS A 138 -4.22 -25.53 7.00
CA LYS A 138 -3.75 -26.45 8.05
C LYS A 138 -2.57 -25.88 8.84
N ALA A 139 -1.60 -25.24 8.19
CA ALA A 139 -0.49 -24.56 8.85
C ALA A 139 -0.99 -23.36 9.69
N ASP A 140 -1.95 -22.61 9.18
CA ASP A 140 -2.55 -21.46 9.86
C ASP A 140 -3.45 -21.91 11.03
N ALA A 141 -4.14 -23.05 10.92
CA ALA A 141 -4.86 -23.69 12.01
C ALA A 141 -3.91 -24.17 13.12
N ALA A 142 -2.83 -24.88 12.77
CA ALA A 142 -1.80 -25.29 13.72
C ALA A 142 -1.13 -24.09 14.41
N LYS A 143 -0.90 -22.99 13.68
CA LYS A 143 -0.36 -21.73 14.19
C LYS A 143 -1.34 -21.01 15.11
N ARG A 144 -2.65 -20.98 14.79
CA ARG A 144 -3.71 -20.48 15.67
C ARG A 144 -3.80 -21.30 16.95
N GLN A 145 -3.72 -22.64 16.86
CA GLN A 145 -3.72 -23.52 18.02
C GLN A 145 -2.48 -23.28 18.89
N ARG A 146 -1.27 -23.23 18.30
CA ARG A 146 -0.02 -22.93 19.01
C ARG A 146 -0.05 -21.56 19.68
N ASN A 147 -0.53 -20.53 19.00
CA ASN A 147 -0.66 -19.19 19.56
C ASN A 147 -1.73 -19.12 20.65
N SER A 148 -2.83 -19.87 20.51
CA SER A 148 -3.84 -20.03 21.57
C SER A 148 -3.23 -20.69 22.81
N TRP A 149 -2.45 -21.77 22.66
CA TRP A 149 -1.71 -22.38 23.77
C TRP A 149 -0.68 -21.44 24.42
N ILE A 150 0.04 -20.63 23.65
CA ILE A 150 0.98 -19.64 24.19
C ILE A 150 0.22 -18.54 24.95
N THR A 151 -0.86 -18.01 24.38
CA THR A 151 -1.66 -16.94 25.01
C THR A 151 -2.38 -17.46 26.25
N ALA A 152 -2.93 -18.67 26.20
CA ALA A 152 -3.51 -19.36 27.35
C ALA A 152 -2.45 -19.70 28.41
N GLY A 153 -1.22 -20.06 28.01
CA GLY A 153 -0.10 -20.28 28.92
C GLY A 153 0.35 -19.01 29.63
N ILE A 154 0.48 -17.89 28.92
CA ILE A 154 0.78 -16.57 29.49
C ILE A 154 -0.37 -16.12 30.40
N ALA A 155 -1.62 -16.23 29.95
CA ALA A 155 -2.79 -15.88 30.75
C ALA A 155 -2.91 -16.76 32.00
N ALA A 156 -2.70 -18.06 31.91
CA ALA A 156 -2.68 -18.97 33.05
C ALA A 156 -1.53 -18.65 34.01
N THR A 157 -0.34 -18.29 33.50
CA THR A 157 0.80 -17.89 34.34
C THR A 157 0.52 -16.57 35.07
N LEU A 158 -0.07 -15.58 34.40
CA LEU A 158 -0.48 -14.31 35.00
C LEU A 158 -1.63 -14.49 36.00
N VAL A 159 -2.61 -15.36 35.71
CA VAL A 159 -3.70 -15.71 36.63
C VAL A 159 -3.17 -16.49 37.83
N LEU A 160 -2.23 -17.42 37.66
CA LEU A 160 -1.59 -18.13 38.77
C LEU A 160 -0.74 -17.18 39.63
N ALA A 161 -0.01 -16.24 39.03
CA ALA A 161 0.73 -15.21 39.76
C ALA A 161 -0.22 -14.27 40.53
N ALA A 162 -1.34 -13.86 39.92
CA ALA A 162 -2.37 -13.06 40.58
C ALA A 162 -3.08 -13.83 41.71
N LEU A 163 -3.47 -15.08 41.48
CA LEU A 163 -4.08 -15.95 42.50
C LEU A 163 -3.13 -16.26 43.64
N ALA A 164 -1.84 -16.50 43.37
CA ALA A 164 -0.82 -16.65 44.41
C ALA A 164 -0.67 -15.36 45.23
N SER A 165 -0.64 -14.20 44.58
CA SER A 165 -0.60 -12.89 45.25
C SER A 165 -1.83 -12.64 46.13
N ILE A 166 -3.03 -12.96 45.62
CA ILE A 166 -4.29 -12.87 46.37
C ILE A 166 -4.32 -13.87 47.52
N PHE A 167 -3.82 -15.10 47.33
CA PHE A 167 -3.79 -16.12 48.37
C PHE A 167 -2.80 -15.79 49.49
N ILE A 168 -1.63 -15.24 49.17
CA ILE A 168 -0.67 -14.71 50.15
C ILE A 168 -1.31 -13.58 50.95
N ALA A 169 -1.90 -12.58 50.28
CA ALA A 169 -2.60 -11.49 50.94
C ALA A 169 -3.80 -11.97 51.80
N TYR A 170 -4.50 -13.02 51.38
CA TYR A 170 -5.59 -13.63 52.13
C TYR A 170 -5.10 -14.43 53.35
N GLN A 171 -3.99 -15.17 53.24
CA GLN A 171 -3.33 -15.83 54.38
C GLN A 171 -2.92 -14.82 55.44
N GLU A 172 -2.24 -13.75 55.03
CA GLU A 172 -1.84 -12.64 55.90
C GLU A 172 -3.06 -11.95 56.54
N SER A 173 -4.11 -11.67 55.75
CA SER A 173 -5.36 -11.10 56.26
C SER A 173 -6.08 -12.01 57.26
N MET A 174 -6.09 -13.33 57.04
CA MET A 174 -6.73 -14.29 57.95
C MET A 174 -5.95 -14.44 59.25
N GLN A 175 -4.62 -14.46 59.20
CA GLN A 175 -3.78 -14.41 60.40
C GLN A 175 -4.03 -13.11 61.19
N ALA A 176 -4.01 -11.95 60.51
CA ALA A 176 -4.30 -10.66 61.12
C ALA A 176 -5.71 -10.61 61.76
N LYS A 177 -6.72 -11.24 61.15
CA LYS A 177 -8.08 -11.29 61.69
C LYS A 177 -8.21 -12.18 62.93
N VAL A 178 -7.61 -13.38 62.92
CA VAL A 178 -7.55 -14.25 64.11
C VAL A 178 -6.80 -13.55 65.27
N GLU A 179 -5.77 -12.78 64.94
CA GLU A 179 -5.04 -11.95 65.89
C GLU A 179 -5.81 -10.71 66.38
N SER A 180 -6.72 -10.17 65.57
CA SER A 180 -7.65 -9.10 65.95
C SER A 180 -8.68 -9.62 66.94
N ASP A 181 -9.35 -10.73 66.64
CA ASP A 181 -10.37 -11.35 67.52
C ASP A 181 -9.77 -11.75 68.88
N ARG A 182 -8.52 -12.22 68.90
CA ARG A 182 -7.76 -12.49 70.13
C ARG A 182 -7.44 -11.21 70.90
N ALA A 183 -7.06 -10.13 70.21
CA ALA A 183 -6.79 -8.83 70.84
C ALA A 183 -8.06 -8.16 71.37
N GLU A 184 -9.20 -8.29 70.69
CA GLU A 184 -10.48 -7.76 71.18
C GLU A 184 -10.94 -8.49 72.44
N LYS A 185 -10.81 -9.82 72.49
CA LYS A 185 -11.02 -10.60 73.74
C LYS A 185 -10.08 -10.16 74.86
N ALA A 186 -8.79 -9.94 74.57
CA ALA A 186 -7.83 -9.46 75.55
C ALA A 186 -8.14 -8.03 76.04
N LYS A 187 -8.59 -7.13 75.14
CA LYS A 187 -9.03 -5.77 75.46
C LYS A 187 -10.26 -5.78 76.36
N ASN A 188 -11.26 -6.60 76.04
CA ASN A 188 -12.48 -6.73 76.84
C ASN A 188 -12.15 -7.30 78.24
N LEU A 189 -11.26 -8.29 78.34
CA LEU A 189 -10.75 -8.79 79.60
C LEU A 189 -9.98 -7.72 80.40
N ALA A 190 -9.14 -6.91 79.74
CA ALA A 190 -8.41 -5.82 80.38
C ALA A 190 -9.36 -4.71 80.90
N VAL A 191 -10.44 -4.40 80.18
CA VAL A 191 -11.50 -3.48 80.63
C VAL A 191 -12.24 -4.06 81.85
N GLU A 192 -12.58 -5.34 81.83
CA GLU A 192 -13.24 -6.03 82.95
C GLU A 192 -12.35 -6.06 84.21
N LEU A 193 -11.06 -6.38 84.05
CA LEU A 193 -10.06 -6.34 85.13
C LEU A 193 -9.87 -4.92 85.68
N LYS A 194 -9.87 -3.89 84.83
CA LYS A 194 -9.80 -2.48 85.24
C LYS A 194 -11.05 -2.05 86.02
N LEU A 195 -12.24 -2.50 85.61
CA LEU A 195 -13.49 -2.30 86.35
C LEU A 195 -13.46 -2.97 87.73
N LYS A 196 -13.00 -4.23 87.80
CA LYS A 196 -12.82 -4.98 89.06
C LYS A 196 -11.78 -4.34 89.99
N ALA A 197 -10.68 -3.82 89.45
CA ALA A 197 -9.68 -3.10 90.22
C ALA A 197 -10.25 -1.78 90.78
N ASN A 198 -10.98 -1.01 89.96
CA ASN A 198 -11.60 0.24 90.38
C ASN A 198 -12.69 0.03 91.45
N SER A 199 -13.50 -1.03 91.36
CA SER A 199 -14.51 -1.34 92.39
C SER A 199 -13.88 -1.84 93.69
N ALA A 200 -12.79 -2.60 93.63
CA ALA A 200 -12.02 -2.99 94.81
C ALA A 200 -11.38 -1.78 95.52
N ILE A 201 -10.86 -0.80 94.76
CA ILE A 201 -10.35 0.46 95.31
C ILE A 201 -11.48 1.26 95.97
N ALA A 202 -12.64 1.41 95.32
CA ALA A 202 -13.79 2.12 95.89
C ALA A 202 -14.28 1.47 97.20
N LEU A 203 -14.32 0.13 97.27
CA LEU A 203 -14.68 -0.61 98.49
C LEU A 203 -13.64 -0.42 99.62
N ALA A 204 -12.35 -0.28 99.28
CA ALA A 204 -11.30 0.01 100.24
C ALA A 204 -11.34 1.48 100.74
N GLU A 205 -11.69 2.42 99.86
CA GLU A 205 -11.92 3.83 100.19
C GLU A 205 -13.19 4.04 101.05
N GLU A 206 -14.23 3.24 100.84
CA GLU A 206 -15.44 3.23 101.67
C GLU A 206 -15.16 2.63 103.06
N LYS A 207 -14.43 1.51 103.13
CA LYS A 207 -13.98 0.92 104.41
C LYS A 207 -13.07 1.83 105.22
N THR A 208 -12.22 2.63 104.57
CA THR A 208 -11.35 3.60 105.27
C THR A 208 -12.11 4.84 105.75
N LYS A 209 -13.26 5.19 105.14
CA LYS A 209 -14.12 6.29 105.63
C LYS A 209 -15.00 5.95 106.85
N PHE A 210 -15.14 4.67 107.21
CA PHE A 210 -15.83 4.22 108.43
C PHE A 210 -14.88 3.79 109.56
N ALA A 211 -13.56 3.89 109.38
CA ALA A 211 -12.56 3.37 110.31
C ALA A 211 -12.09 4.36 111.41
N GLU A 212 -12.73 5.53 111.55
CA GLU A 212 -12.43 6.53 112.59
C GLU A 212 -13.63 6.82 113.53
N ALA A 213 -14.31 5.79 114.01
CA ALA A 213 -15.11 5.88 115.24
C ALA A 213 -15.35 4.51 115.92
N ALA A 214 -14.84 4.37 117.15
CA ALA A 214 -15.24 3.39 118.17
C ALA A 214 -15.06 1.87 117.90
N GLN A 215 -13.92 1.36 118.39
CA GLN A 215 -13.84 0.33 119.44
C GLN A 215 -14.52 -1.05 119.25
N GLU A 216 -13.66 -2.10 119.24
CA GLU A 216 -13.94 -3.45 119.77
C GLU A 216 -14.85 -4.43 118.99
N LYS A 217 -14.38 -4.86 117.81
CA LYS A 217 -14.01 -6.28 117.49
C LYS A 217 -13.90 -6.52 115.98
N ALA A 218 -12.69 -6.76 115.47
CA ALA A 218 -12.41 -7.74 114.40
C ALA A 218 -10.92 -7.76 114.00
N ASN A 219 -10.12 -8.61 114.65
CA ASN A 219 -8.89 -9.10 114.03
C ASN A 219 -9.28 -9.96 112.81
N ILE A 220 -9.20 -9.38 111.61
CA ILE A 220 -9.22 -10.01 110.27
C ILE A 220 -9.00 -8.93 109.18
N ALA A 221 -9.39 -7.66 109.43
CA ALA A 221 -9.43 -6.61 108.39
C ALA A 221 -8.07 -6.14 107.83
N GLU A 222 -6.98 -6.25 108.60
CA GLU A 222 -5.69 -5.65 108.22
C GLU A 222 -4.95 -6.45 107.12
N GLN A 223 -5.23 -7.76 107.00
CA GLN A 223 -4.55 -8.64 106.03
C GLN A 223 -5.24 -8.64 104.65
N ASP A 224 -6.55 -8.36 104.60
CA ASP A 224 -7.32 -8.28 103.34
C ASP A 224 -7.04 -6.99 102.55
N ALA A 225 -6.93 -5.84 103.23
CA ALA A 225 -6.67 -4.55 102.56
C ALA A 225 -5.30 -4.53 101.85
N ALA A 226 -4.28 -5.12 102.47
CA ALA A 226 -2.94 -5.25 101.89
C ALA A 226 -2.93 -6.16 100.65
N ASN A 227 -3.67 -7.27 100.69
CA ASN A 227 -3.78 -8.20 99.55
C ASN A 227 -4.58 -7.60 98.38
N GLN A 228 -5.67 -6.88 98.64
CA GLN A 228 -6.45 -6.23 97.58
C GLN A 228 -5.68 -5.13 96.85
N LYS A 229 -4.89 -4.31 97.58
CA LYS A 229 -4.03 -3.29 96.97
C LYS A 229 -2.97 -3.92 96.06
N LYS A 230 -2.36 -5.03 96.50
CA LYS A 230 -1.37 -5.79 95.71
C LYS A 230 -1.98 -6.43 94.44
N LEU A 231 -3.24 -6.86 94.51
CA LEU A 231 -4.00 -7.33 93.34
C LEU A 231 -4.28 -6.18 92.35
N ALA A 232 -4.64 -5.00 92.85
CA ALA A 232 -4.94 -3.83 92.02
C ALA A 232 -3.70 -3.32 91.27
N ASP A 233 -2.53 -3.28 91.90
CA ASP A 233 -1.28 -2.90 91.25
C ASP A 233 -0.83 -3.92 90.18
N LEU A 234 -1.06 -5.22 90.42
CA LEU A 234 -0.81 -6.27 89.42
C LEU A 234 -1.74 -6.12 88.21
N ALA A 235 -3.05 -5.94 88.45
CA ALA A 235 -4.03 -5.70 87.39
C ALA A 235 -3.75 -4.42 86.58
N LYS A 236 -3.23 -3.37 87.21
CA LYS A 236 -2.77 -2.14 86.53
C LYS A 236 -1.61 -2.41 85.58
N LYS A 237 -0.64 -3.23 86.00
CA LYS A 237 0.54 -3.60 85.20
C LYS A 237 0.15 -4.44 83.98
N ASP A 238 -0.76 -5.39 84.16
CA ASP A 238 -1.26 -6.23 83.06
C ASP A 238 -2.14 -5.43 82.09
N ALA A 239 -2.96 -4.50 82.60
CA ALA A 239 -3.76 -3.61 81.75
C ALA A 239 -2.89 -2.64 80.92
N ALA A 240 -1.78 -2.13 81.47
CA ALA A 240 -0.83 -1.29 80.72
C ALA A 240 -0.19 -2.07 79.55
N LYS A 241 0.23 -3.31 79.81
CA LYS A 241 0.83 -4.20 78.81
C LYS A 241 -0.16 -4.57 77.68
N ALA A 242 -1.44 -4.73 78.02
CA ALA A 242 -2.51 -4.99 77.04
C ALA A 242 -2.84 -3.78 76.14
N ILE A 243 -2.61 -2.55 76.63
CA ILE A 243 -2.79 -1.32 75.84
C ILE A 243 -1.64 -1.14 74.85
N GLU A 244 -0.40 -1.40 75.27
CA GLU A 244 0.80 -1.38 74.40
C GLU A 244 0.64 -2.33 73.19
N THR A 245 0.09 -3.53 73.40
CA THR A 245 -0.20 -4.49 72.31
C THR A 245 -1.34 -4.04 71.38
N ALA A 246 -2.20 -3.11 71.81
CA ALA A 246 -3.29 -2.57 70.99
C ALA A 246 -2.81 -1.43 70.08
N GLU A 247 -1.86 -0.61 70.54
CA GLU A 247 -1.28 0.48 69.74
C GLU A 247 -0.42 -0.04 68.59
N GLU A 248 0.35 -1.12 68.79
CA GLU A 248 1.05 -1.81 67.70
C GLU A 248 0.08 -2.31 66.60
N LYS A 249 -1.15 -2.71 66.94
CA LYS A 249 -2.11 -3.27 65.96
C LYS A 249 -2.75 -2.23 65.04
N THR A 250 -2.85 -0.97 65.46
CA THR A 250 -3.25 0.13 64.57
C THR A 250 -2.24 0.29 63.41
N LYS A 251 -0.95 0.06 63.69
CA LYS A 251 0.16 0.06 62.72
C LYS A 251 -0.01 -1.00 61.62
N TYR A 252 -0.54 -2.19 61.97
CA TYR A 252 -0.75 -3.29 61.02
C TYR A 252 -1.91 -3.05 60.04
N SER A 253 -3.02 -2.43 60.48
CA SER A 253 -4.11 -2.06 59.57
C SER A 253 -3.64 -1.08 58.47
N LEU A 254 -2.75 -0.15 58.84
CA LEU A 254 -2.17 0.86 57.96
C LEU A 254 -1.11 0.28 56.99
N ILE A 255 -0.53 -0.88 57.33
CA ILE A 255 0.30 -1.68 56.40
C ILE A 255 -0.59 -2.37 55.35
N LEU A 256 -1.79 -2.83 55.73
CA LEU A 256 -2.72 -3.51 54.82
C LEU A 256 -3.31 -2.57 53.75
N GLU A 257 -3.65 -1.33 54.09
CA GLU A 257 -4.03 -0.32 53.08
C GLU A 257 -2.88 -0.01 52.12
N ARG A 258 -1.65 0.11 52.64
CA ARG A 258 -0.46 0.34 51.82
C ARG A 258 -0.15 -0.82 50.88
N SER A 259 -0.38 -2.07 51.27
CA SER A 259 -0.13 -3.22 50.38
C SER A 259 -1.17 -3.28 49.24
N LEU A 260 -2.43 -2.95 49.52
CA LEU A 260 -3.49 -2.87 48.51
C LEU A 260 -3.21 -1.78 47.47
N ASP A 261 -2.86 -0.57 47.91
CA ASP A 261 -2.42 0.54 47.05
C ASP A 261 -1.17 0.18 46.23
N THR A 262 -0.18 -0.48 46.85
CA THR A 262 1.01 -0.97 46.13
C THR A 262 0.64 -1.97 45.04
N SER A 263 -0.27 -2.91 45.30
CA SER A 263 -0.76 -3.87 44.30
C SER A 263 -1.43 -3.18 43.11
N VAL A 264 -2.27 -2.17 43.37
CA VAL A 264 -2.90 -1.35 42.32
C VAL A 264 -1.85 -0.62 41.49
N ARG A 265 -0.86 0.04 42.11
CA ARG A 265 0.25 0.71 41.41
C ARG A 265 1.09 -0.26 40.55
N VAL A 266 1.32 -1.48 41.03
CA VAL A 266 2.03 -2.53 40.28
C VAL A 266 1.20 -2.99 39.07
N SER A 267 -0.13 -3.14 39.22
CA SER A 267 -1.03 -3.46 38.09
C SER A 267 -1.03 -2.38 37.01
N TYR A 268 -0.99 -1.10 37.39
CA TYR A 268 -0.85 0.01 36.44
C TYR A 268 0.52 -0.04 35.74
N ARG A 269 1.63 -0.11 36.49
CA ARG A 269 2.98 -0.21 35.90
C ARG A 269 3.16 -1.40 34.97
N LEU A 270 2.57 -2.56 35.28
CA LEU A 270 2.62 -3.73 34.40
C LEU A 270 1.82 -3.50 33.11
N ARG A 271 0.66 -2.83 33.17
CA ARG A 271 -0.09 -2.41 31.98
C ARG A 271 0.71 -1.42 31.15
N ASP A 272 1.36 -0.44 31.78
CA ASP A 272 2.18 0.56 31.10
C ASP A 272 3.38 -0.08 30.39
N ILE A 273 4.06 -1.04 31.03
CA ILE A 273 5.17 -1.80 30.43
C ILE A 273 4.69 -2.64 29.23
N VAL A 274 3.58 -3.38 29.37
CA VAL A 274 3.02 -4.20 28.28
C VAL A 274 2.59 -3.31 27.11
N ARG A 275 1.97 -2.16 27.41
CA ARG A 275 1.58 -1.17 26.40
C ARG A 275 2.79 -0.58 25.68
N SER A 276 3.82 -0.15 26.42
CA SER A 276 5.07 0.39 25.84
C SER A 276 5.73 -0.62 24.89
N SER A 277 5.82 -1.89 25.30
CA SER A 277 6.38 -2.95 24.46
C SER A 277 5.54 -3.22 23.19
N ALA A 278 4.21 -3.11 23.28
CA ALA A 278 3.33 -3.19 22.12
C ALA A 278 3.49 -1.97 21.19
N GLU A 279 3.64 -0.75 21.73
CA GLU A 279 3.85 0.48 20.96
C GLU A 279 5.19 0.46 20.22
N GLU A 280 6.27 -0.06 20.84
CA GLU A 280 7.56 -0.34 20.18
C GLU A 280 7.41 -1.35 19.03
N ALA A 281 6.72 -2.47 19.27
CA ALA A 281 6.51 -3.51 18.25
C ALA A 281 5.68 -3.00 17.07
N VAL A 282 4.64 -2.20 17.31
CA VAL A 282 3.85 -1.55 16.24
C VAL A 282 4.68 -0.49 15.51
N SER A 283 5.52 0.27 16.20
CA SER A 283 6.42 1.26 15.58
C SER A 283 7.39 0.61 14.60
N ALA A 284 8.01 -0.52 14.96
CA ALA A 284 8.88 -1.30 14.07
C ALA A 284 8.12 -1.89 12.86
N LEU A 285 6.86 -2.32 13.05
CA LEU A 285 6.00 -2.77 11.95
C LEU A 285 5.61 -1.62 11.01
N LEU A 286 5.36 -0.41 11.54
CA LEU A 286 5.08 0.79 10.75
C LEU A 286 6.31 1.23 9.94
N GLU A 287 7.51 1.29 10.55
CA GLU A 287 8.73 1.64 9.83
C GLU A 287 9.01 0.66 8.68
N THR A 288 8.88 -0.65 8.95
CA THR A 288 9.12 -1.69 7.93
C THR A 288 7.99 -1.82 6.91
N SER A 289 6.77 -1.36 7.21
CA SER A 289 5.67 -1.21 6.23
C SER A 289 5.91 -0.03 5.30
N ARG A 290 6.36 1.11 5.84
CA ARG A 290 6.67 2.30 5.03
C ARG A 290 7.81 2.05 4.07
N LYS A 291 8.83 1.30 4.50
CA LYS A 291 9.90 0.79 3.62
C LYS A 291 9.35 -0.16 2.55
N ASP A 292 8.44 -1.07 2.89
CA ASP A 292 7.77 -1.90 1.87
C ASP A 292 7.05 -1.04 0.83
N ILE A 293 6.25 -0.05 1.24
CA ILE A 293 5.51 0.85 0.32
C ILE A 293 6.46 1.72 -0.53
N LEU A 294 7.55 2.21 0.06
CA LEU A 294 8.59 2.97 -0.64
C LEU A 294 9.26 2.14 -1.74
N TYR A 295 9.48 0.85 -1.47
CA TYR A 295 9.98 -0.13 -2.44
C TYR A 295 8.86 -0.96 -3.09
N LEU A 296 7.61 -0.46 -3.08
CA LEU A 296 6.45 -0.93 -3.87
C LEU A 296 5.87 -2.32 -3.50
N ASN A 297 6.21 -2.85 -2.32
CA ASN A 297 5.82 -4.18 -1.82
C ASN A 297 4.51 -4.17 -0.99
N TYR A 298 3.39 -3.76 -1.59
CA TYR A 298 2.12 -3.53 -0.87
C TYR A 298 1.55 -4.74 -0.11
N ASP A 299 1.71 -5.97 -0.61
CA ASP A 299 1.24 -7.17 0.09
C ASP A 299 2.09 -7.48 1.35
N ALA A 300 3.38 -7.14 1.34
CA ALA A 300 4.24 -7.24 2.53
C ALA A 300 3.86 -6.19 3.58
N ALA A 301 3.59 -4.95 3.14
CA ALA A 301 3.09 -3.86 3.98
C ALA A 301 1.76 -4.25 4.65
N TYR A 302 0.82 -4.78 3.87
CA TYR A 302 -0.47 -5.29 4.36
C TYR A 302 -0.31 -6.42 5.40
N SER A 303 0.59 -7.37 5.14
CA SER A 303 0.90 -8.47 6.08
C SER A 303 1.48 -7.95 7.41
N LYS A 304 2.23 -6.84 7.41
CA LYS A 304 2.71 -6.16 8.62
C LYS A 304 1.58 -5.40 9.32
N MET A 305 0.80 -4.61 8.60
CA MET A 305 -0.30 -3.82 9.19
C MET A 305 -1.44 -4.68 9.74
N LYS A 306 -1.73 -5.84 9.13
CA LYS A 306 -2.67 -6.84 9.66
C LYS A 306 -2.19 -7.54 10.94
N LYS A 307 -0.90 -7.43 11.30
CA LYS A 307 -0.37 -7.84 12.61
C LYS A 307 -0.47 -6.68 13.59
N ALA A 308 -0.07 -5.48 13.18
CA ALA A 308 -0.12 -4.27 13.99
C ALA A 308 -1.54 -3.93 14.48
N SER A 309 -2.55 -4.06 13.60
CA SER A 309 -3.95 -3.75 13.93
C SER A 309 -4.53 -4.59 15.07
N LYS A 310 -3.98 -5.80 15.32
CA LYS A 310 -4.40 -6.70 16.40
C LYS A 310 -3.85 -6.32 17.78
N LEU A 311 -2.90 -5.38 17.84
CA LEU A 311 -2.30 -4.91 19.08
C LEU A 311 -3.03 -3.67 19.64
N GLU A 312 -3.92 -3.05 18.86
CA GLU A 312 -4.80 -1.92 19.23
C GLU A 312 -4.09 -0.69 19.82
N VAL A 313 -2.77 -0.57 19.65
CA VAL A 313 -1.95 0.60 19.98
C VAL A 313 -1.53 1.34 18.72
N LEU A 314 -1.26 2.65 18.84
CA LEU A 314 -0.95 3.55 17.72
C LEU A 314 -1.99 3.47 16.57
N LYS A 315 -3.27 3.28 16.93
CA LYS A 315 -4.38 2.96 16.01
C LYS A 315 -4.40 3.85 14.77
N ASP A 316 -4.33 5.17 14.94
CA ASP A 316 -4.35 6.16 13.86
C ASP A 316 -3.21 5.95 12.85
N SER A 317 -2.00 5.65 13.32
CA SER A 317 -0.85 5.42 12.44
C SER A 317 -1.01 4.14 11.62
N VAL A 318 -1.53 3.07 12.23
CA VAL A 318 -1.83 1.80 11.55
C VAL A 318 -2.99 1.98 10.56
N ALA A 319 -4.02 2.74 10.94
CA ALA A 319 -5.16 3.04 10.09
C ALA A 319 -4.76 3.88 8.86
N PHE A 320 -3.95 4.93 9.03
CA PHE A 320 -3.46 5.73 7.92
C PHE A 320 -2.60 4.94 6.95
N GLU A 321 -1.77 4.01 7.44
CA GLU A 321 -1.01 3.08 6.59
C GLU A 321 -1.95 2.11 5.83
N LEU A 322 -2.96 1.56 6.51
CA LEU A 322 -3.99 0.73 5.88
C LEU A 322 -4.84 1.50 4.85
N MET A 323 -5.11 2.79 5.04
CA MET A 323 -5.78 3.63 4.04
C MET A 323 -4.98 3.77 2.75
N GLU A 324 -3.65 3.80 2.83
CA GLU A 324 -2.76 3.85 1.65
C GLU A 324 -2.73 2.51 0.91
N ILE A 325 -2.63 1.42 1.66
CA ILE A 325 -2.72 0.05 1.11
C ILE A 325 -4.09 -0.18 0.45
N ALA A 326 -5.17 0.28 1.07
CA ALA A 326 -6.52 0.20 0.52
C ALA A 326 -6.65 1.06 -0.76
N PHE A 327 -6.08 2.27 -0.77
CA PHE A 327 -6.05 3.14 -1.95
C PHE A 327 -5.38 2.45 -3.13
N PHE A 328 -4.17 1.90 -2.91
CA PHE A 328 -3.45 1.17 -3.95
C PHE A 328 -4.26 -0.04 -4.44
N GLN A 329 -4.78 -0.86 -3.52
CA GLN A 329 -5.61 -2.03 -3.85
C GLN A 329 -6.87 -1.66 -4.66
N TYR A 330 -7.49 -0.50 -4.41
CA TYR A 330 -8.70 -0.10 -5.12
C TYR A 330 -8.38 0.25 -6.57
N TYR A 331 -7.45 1.19 -6.78
CA TYR A 331 -7.08 1.65 -8.11
C TYR A 331 -6.25 0.63 -8.91
N SER A 332 -5.70 -0.40 -8.27
CA SER A 332 -5.12 -1.59 -8.92
C SER A 332 -6.16 -2.70 -9.23
N GLY A 333 -7.46 -2.38 -9.23
CA GLY A 333 -8.55 -3.32 -9.57
C GLY A 333 -8.86 -4.40 -8.51
N SER A 334 -8.23 -4.37 -7.34
CA SER A 334 -8.46 -5.32 -6.23
C SER A 334 -9.52 -4.82 -5.24
N GLU A 335 -10.68 -4.34 -5.72
CA GLU A 335 -11.69 -3.64 -4.92
C GLU A 335 -12.11 -4.39 -3.63
N LEU A 336 -12.35 -5.70 -3.70
CA LEU A 336 -12.76 -6.49 -2.54
C LEU A 336 -11.68 -6.51 -1.43
N LYS A 337 -10.40 -6.53 -1.81
CA LYS A 337 -9.29 -6.38 -0.85
C LYS A 337 -9.31 -4.97 -0.26
N ALA A 338 -9.45 -3.95 -1.11
CA ALA A 338 -9.45 -2.55 -0.71
C ALA A 338 -10.54 -2.23 0.33
N TRP A 339 -11.78 -2.66 0.11
CA TRP A 339 -12.87 -2.46 1.06
C TRP A 339 -12.64 -3.19 2.39
N GLY A 340 -12.08 -4.40 2.38
CA GLY A 340 -11.71 -5.12 3.62
C GLY A 340 -10.59 -4.43 4.40
N THR A 341 -9.59 -3.90 3.69
CA THR A 341 -8.48 -3.13 4.26
C THR A 341 -8.98 -1.79 4.84
N LEU A 342 -9.83 -1.06 4.10
CA LEU A 342 -10.45 0.20 4.54
C LEU A 342 -11.39 0.00 5.74
N GLY A 343 -12.16 -1.09 5.78
CA GLY A 343 -12.98 -1.45 6.93
C GLY A 343 -12.15 -1.69 8.20
N THR A 344 -10.95 -2.27 8.05
CA THR A 344 -10.00 -2.43 9.16
C THR A 344 -9.48 -1.08 9.66
N ALA A 345 -9.16 -0.15 8.75
CA ALA A 345 -8.75 1.22 9.11
C ALA A 345 -9.89 2.00 9.80
N THR A 346 -11.12 1.89 9.30
CA THR A 346 -12.33 2.52 9.86
C THR A 346 -12.59 2.07 11.30
N ALA A 347 -12.44 0.77 11.57
CA ALA A 347 -12.58 0.20 12.92
C ALA A 347 -11.49 0.69 13.88
N LEU A 348 -10.24 0.81 13.43
CA LEU A 348 -9.14 1.34 14.24
C LEU A 348 -9.33 2.82 14.60
N LEU A 349 -9.90 3.62 13.69
CA LEU A 349 -10.21 5.04 13.91
C LEU A 349 -11.51 5.26 14.71
N GLU A 350 -12.16 4.18 15.16
CA GLU A 350 -13.41 4.19 15.94
C GLU A 350 -14.53 5.01 15.24
N LYS A 351 -14.54 4.96 13.90
CA LYS A 351 -15.53 5.64 13.05
C LYS A 351 -16.72 4.72 12.75
N PRO A 352 -17.93 5.30 12.52
CA PRO A 352 -19.08 4.50 12.10
C PRO A 352 -18.82 3.80 10.76
N VAL A 353 -19.44 2.63 10.56
CA VAL A 353 -19.38 1.90 9.30
C VAL A 353 -19.97 2.77 8.18
N MET A 354 -19.24 2.86 7.07
CA MET A 354 -19.59 3.72 5.95
C MET A 354 -20.87 3.25 5.23
N PRO A 355 -21.76 4.16 4.79
CA PRO A 355 -22.89 3.82 3.95
C PRO A 355 -22.45 3.10 2.66
N SER A 356 -23.13 2.00 2.31
CA SER A 356 -22.79 1.16 1.15
C SER A 356 -23.02 1.80 -0.22
N ASN A 357 -23.61 3.00 -0.26
CA ASN A 357 -23.87 3.77 -1.48
C ASN A 357 -22.79 4.83 -1.78
N LEU A 358 -21.77 4.98 -0.94
CA LEU A 358 -20.64 5.87 -1.21
C LEU A 358 -19.63 5.19 -2.13
N SER A 359 -19.05 5.96 -3.06
CA SER A 359 -17.84 5.55 -3.76
C SER A 359 -16.68 5.34 -2.79
N PHE A 360 -15.64 4.62 -3.25
CA PHE A 360 -14.42 4.43 -2.48
C PHE A 360 -13.70 5.76 -2.18
N PHE A 361 -13.71 6.70 -3.14
CA PHE A 361 -13.16 8.05 -2.96
C PHE A 361 -13.89 8.84 -1.86
N GLU A 362 -15.23 8.90 -1.92
CA GLU A 362 -16.04 9.54 -0.87
C GLU A 362 -15.82 8.87 0.48
N SER A 363 -15.62 7.55 0.49
CA SER A 363 -15.37 6.78 1.70
C SER A 363 -14.03 7.13 2.35
N LEU A 364 -12.94 7.20 1.59
CA LEU A 364 -11.65 7.68 2.08
C LEU A 364 -11.71 9.15 2.52
N SER A 365 -12.39 10.00 1.74
CA SER A 365 -12.51 11.43 2.03
C SER A 365 -13.28 11.71 3.32
N ASN A 366 -14.34 10.96 3.60
CA ASN A 366 -15.10 11.05 4.85
C ASN A 366 -14.34 10.47 6.06
N LEU A 367 -13.45 9.51 5.83
CA LEU A 367 -12.66 8.88 6.89
C LEU A 367 -11.54 9.81 7.40
N ASP A 368 -10.71 10.32 6.49
CA ASP A 368 -9.80 11.44 6.75
C ASP A 368 -9.52 12.23 5.44
N PRO A 369 -10.02 13.49 5.31
CA PRO A 369 -9.81 14.30 4.10
C PRO A 369 -8.34 14.64 3.82
N ARG A 370 -7.51 14.79 4.86
CA ARG A 370 -6.09 15.17 4.73
C ARG A 370 -5.29 13.98 4.21
N ARG A 371 -5.55 12.78 4.74
CA ARG A 371 -4.95 11.53 4.26
C ARG A 371 -5.39 11.23 2.83
N ASN A 372 -6.68 11.41 2.50
CA ASN A 372 -7.14 11.27 1.11
C ASN A 372 -6.40 12.25 0.18
N SER A 373 -6.33 13.54 0.51
CA SER A 373 -5.62 14.54 -0.29
C SER A 373 -4.13 14.23 -0.48
N PHE A 374 -3.47 13.70 0.56
CA PHE A 374 -2.09 13.22 0.48
C PHE A 374 -1.94 12.04 -0.51
N LEU A 375 -2.83 11.04 -0.43
CA LEU A 375 -2.79 9.87 -1.30
C LEU A 375 -3.05 10.23 -2.76
N GLN A 376 -4.01 11.12 -3.01
CA GLN A 376 -4.29 11.65 -4.35
C GLN A 376 -3.02 12.27 -4.97
N LYS A 377 -2.25 13.07 -4.21
CA LYS A 377 -0.99 13.67 -4.70
C LYS A 377 0.18 12.69 -4.83
N ARG A 378 0.18 11.59 -4.07
CA ARG A 378 1.21 10.53 -4.15
C ARG A 378 1.02 9.67 -5.39
N TYR A 379 -0.23 9.32 -5.73
CA TYR A 379 -0.54 8.33 -6.77
C TYR A 379 -1.09 8.91 -8.06
N PHE A 380 -1.52 10.18 -8.07
CA PHE A 380 -1.90 10.91 -9.28
C PHE A 380 -1.10 12.22 -9.42
N PRO A 381 -0.87 12.71 -10.65
CA PRO A 381 -0.14 13.97 -10.87
C PRO A 381 -0.85 15.19 -10.23
N ASP A 382 -0.11 15.97 -9.43
CA ASP A 382 -0.57 17.29 -8.96
C ASP A 382 -0.42 18.30 -10.12
N MET A 383 -1.55 18.78 -10.64
CA MET A 383 -1.59 19.57 -11.88
C MET A 383 -1.57 21.08 -11.58
N VAL A 384 -0.51 21.75 -12.02
CA VAL A 384 -0.33 23.21 -11.98
C VAL A 384 -1.03 23.84 -13.17
N PHE A 385 -1.86 24.87 -12.96
CA PHE A 385 -2.45 25.65 -14.04
C PHE A 385 -1.42 26.58 -14.67
N VAL A 386 -1.28 26.49 -16.00
CA VAL A 386 -0.37 27.32 -16.80
C VAL A 386 -1.24 28.25 -17.65
N LYS A 387 -1.15 29.55 -17.37
CA LYS A 387 -1.87 30.57 -18.15
C LYS A 387 -1.22 30.71 -19.52
N GLY A 388 -1.99 30.47 -20.58
CA GLY A 388 -1.55 30.59 -21.96
C GLY A 388 -1.20 32.04 -22.34
N GLY A 389 -0.32 32.18 -23.31
CA GLY A 389 0.23 33.44 -23.77
C GLY A 389 1.18 33.24 -24.96
N THR A 390 1.82 34.32 -25.39
CA THR A 390 2.83 34.30 -26.46
C THR A 390 4.23 34.37 -25.86
N PHE A 391 5.15 33.52 -26.30
CA PHE A 391 6.56 33.55 -25.89
C PHE A 391 7.50 33.33 -27.08
N THR A 392 8.78 33.63 -26.90
CA THR A 392 9.83 33.26 -27.85
C THR A 392 10.35 31.86 -27.52
N MET A 393 10.04 30.91 -28.41
CA MET A 393 10.52 29.54 -28.38
C MET A 393 11.89 29.45 -29.07
N GLY A 394 12.79 28.63 -28.54
CA GLY A 394 14.19 28.56 -28.97
C GLY A 394 15.10 29.61 -28.33
N SER A 395 16.33 29.71 -28.85
CA SER A 395 17.38 30.62 -28.39
C SER A 395 18.39 30.87 -29.51
N ASP A 396 18.92 32.09 -29.60
CA ASP A 396 20.03 32.51 -30.47
C ASP A 396 21.32 32.79 -29.70
N ASP A 397 21.36 32.51 -28.39
CA ASP A 397 22.56 32.71 -27.57
C ASP A 397 23.75 31.86 -28.05
N GLU A 398 24.94 32.48 -28.09
CA GLU A 398 26.19 31.78 -28.42
C GLU A 398 26.59 30.73 -27.37
N GLU A 399 26.06 30.81 -26.13
CA GLU A 399 26.13 29.73 -25.13
C GLU A 399 25.11 28.59 -25.38
N ASP A 400 24.07 28.82 -26.19
CA ASP A 400 23.11 27.78 -26.60
C ASP A 400 23.72 26.91 -27.72
N SER A 401 24.14 27.56 -28.80
CA SER A 401 25.57 27.52 -29.17
C SER A 401 26.22 26.15 -29.41
N ASP A 402 27.24 25.87 -28.57
CA ASP A 402 28.33 24.89 -28.73
C ASP A 402 27.96 23.44 -29.14
N PHE A 403 26.69 23.03 -28.99
CA PHE A 403 26.23 21.68 -29.36
C PHE A 403 24.88 21.63 -30.08
N SER A 404 24.19 22.76 -30.29
CA SER A 404 22.81 22.75 -30.81
C SER A 404 22.48 23.90 -31.75
N THR A 405 22.78 23.73 -33.03
CA THR A 405 22.20 24.50 -34.17
C THR A 405 20.71 24.19 -34.40
N LEU A 406 20.00 23.83 -33.34
CA LEU A 406 18.79 22.99 -33.38
C LEU A 406 17.60 23.64 -32.68
N ALA A 407 17.86 24.49 -31.68
CA ALA A 407 16.88 25.37 -31.04
C ALA A 407 16.78 26.75 -31.72
N THR A 408 17.31 26.86 -32.94
CA THR A 408 17.38 28.06 -33.78
C THR A 408 16.52 27.87 -35.04
N PRO A 409 15.86 28.92 -35.57
CA PRO A 409 15.81 30.28 -35.04
C PRO A 409 14.81 30.42 -33.87
N PRO A 410 15.02 31.43 -32.99
CA PRO A 410 13.98 31.90 -32.09
C PRO A 410 12.75 32.34 -32.87
N HIS A 411 11.55 31.94 -32.42
CA HIS A 411 10.29 32.24 -33.09
C HIS A 411 9.15 32.41 -32.08
N LEU A 412 8.10 33.13 -32.47
CA LEU A 412 6.96 33.42 -31.59
C LEU A 412 5.98 32.25 -31.58
N VAL A 413 5.65 31.75 -30.38
CA VAL A 413 4.64 30.71 -30.20
C VAL A 413 3.58 31.19 -29.22
N THR A 414 2.31 31.05 -29.59
CA THR A 414 1.15 31.36 -28.75
C THR A 414 0.46 30.08 -28.30
N LEU A 415 0.28 29.91 -26.99
CA LEU A 415 -0.38 28.75 -26.40
C LEU A 415 -1.71 29.13 -25.74
N SER A 416 -2.67 28.21 -25.79
CA SER A 416 -3.89 28.23 -24.98
C SER A 416 -3.57 28.00 -23.49
N ASP A 417 -4.57 28.18 -22.62
CA ASP A 417 -4.47 27.71 -21.24
C ASP A 417 -4.39 26.17 -21.20
N PHE A 418 -3.61 25.63 -20.26
CA PHE A 418 -3.52 24.20 -19.96
C PHE A 418 -3.09 23.99 -18.50
N LYS A 419 -2.88 22.73 -18.10
CA LYS A 419 -2.25 22.36 -16.84
C LYS A 419 -1.09 21.41 -17.08
N MET A 420 -0.04 21.51 -16.28
CA MET A 420 1.13 20.61 -16.33
C MET A 420 1.35 19.94 -14.98
N ALA A 421 1.80 18.68 -14.99
CA ALA A 421 2.21 17.96 -13.79
C ALA A 421 3.38 18.69 -13.11
N ARG A 422 3.26 18.88 -11.79
CA ARG A 422 4.24 19.61 -10.96
C ARG A 422 5.67 19.07 -11.08
N THR A 423 5.79 17.76 -11.24
CA THR A 423 7.03 16.98 -11.31
C THR A 423 6.97 16.07 -12.54
N GLU A 424 8.05 15.34 -12.82
CA GLU A 424 7.96 14.12 -13.62
C GLU A 424 7.00 13.11 -12.99
N THR A 425 6.48 12.19 -13.80
CA THR A 425 5.70 11.05 -13.34
C THR A 425 6.56 10.19 -12.41
N THR A 426 6.10 9.91 -11.20
CA THR A 426 6.89 9.14 -10.21
C THR A 426 6.68 7.63 -10.35
N VAL A 427 7.61 6.87 -9.77
CA VAL A 427 7.52 5.41 -9.71
C VAL A 427 6.26 4.94 -8.96
N TRP A 428 5.79 5.64 -7.91
CA TRP A 428 4.50 5.34 -7.25
C TRP A 428 3.31 5.51 -8.20
N GLN A 429 3.30 6.60 -8.98
CA GLN A 429 2.23 6.91 -9.94
C GLN A 429 2.17 5.87 -11.06
N TYR A 430 3.32 5.50 -11.64
CA TYR A 430 3.39 4.52 -12.73
C TYR A 430 3.19 3.06 -12.25
N ASN A 431 3.67 2.70 -11.05
CA ASN A 431 3.41 1.39 -10.46
C ASN A 431 1.90 1.12 -10.26
N LEU A 432 1.11 2.14 -9.95
CA LEU A 432 -0.34 1.98 -9.81
C LEU A 432 -1.00 1.61 -11.15
N HIS A 433 -0.49 2.15 -12.26
CA HIS A 433 -0.92 1.79 -13.61
C HIS A 433 -0.53 0.35 -13.98
N LEU A 434 0.72 -0.05 -13.76
CA LEU A 434 1.16 -1.44 -13.98
C LEU A 434 0.31 -2.43 -13.16
N ALA A 435 0.09 -2.15 -11.88
CA ALA A 435 -0.72 -2.99 -11.01
C ALA A 435 -2.19 -3.06 -11.43
N ALA A 436 -2.76 -1.99 -12.00
CA ALA A 436 -4.10 -1.99 -12.59
C ALA A 436 -4.21 -2.84 -13.86
N LEU A 437 -3.09 -3.02 -14.58
CA LEU A 437 -2.96 -3.96 -15.70
C LEU A 437 -2.57 -5.39 -15.25
N GLY A 438 -2.50 -5.65 -13.94
CA GLY A 438 -2.09 -6.94 -13.39
C GLY A 438 -0.58 -7.23 -13.49
N MET A 439 0.23 -6.22 -13.83
CA MET A 439 1.68 -6.33 -13.95
C MET A 439 2.40 -5.94 -12.66
N ASP A 440 3.48 -6.66 -12.34
CA ASP A 440 4.34 -6.39 -11.18
C ASP A 440 5.59 -5.61 -11.61
N ILE A 441 5.81 -4.43 -11.03
CA ILE A 441 6.98 -3.58 -11.29
C ILE A 441 8.31 -4.19 -10.80
N GLN A 442 8.27 -5.21 -9.93
CA GLN A 442 9.48 -5.96 -9.53
C GLN A 442 9.90 -7.01 -10.58
N ASN A 443 9.06 -7.29 -11.60
CA ASN A 443 9.39 -8.20 -12.66
C ASN A 443 10.18 -7.47 -13.77
N GLU A 444 11.48 -7.72 -13.84
CA GLU A 444 12.40 -7.10 -14.81
C GLU A 444 12.03 -7.33 -16.29
N ASN A 445 11.18 -8.34 -16.58
CA ASN A 445 10.65 -8.58 -17.93
C ASN A 445 9.51 -7.61 -18.31
N ILE A 446 8.87 -6.96 -17.34
CA ILE A 446 7.85 -5.93 -17.55
C ILE A 446 8.54 -4.57 -17.78
N ILE A 447 9.44 -4.22 -16.86
CA ILE A 447 10.21 -2.98 -16.92
C ILE A 447 11.57 -3.16 -16.26
N GLU A 448 12.61 -2.64 -16.94
CA GLU A 448 13.97 -2.66 -16.44
C GLU A 448 14.11 -1.67 -15.27
N ARG A 449 14.97 -2.01 -14.29
CA ARG A 449 15.23 -1.19 -13.11
C ARG A 449 16.64 -0.61 -13.18
N PRO A 450 16.83 0.68 -12.84
CA PRO A 450 18.17 1.26 -12.76
C PRO A 450 19.07 0.48 -11.79
N SER A 451 20.37 0.44 -12.09
CA SER A 451 21.36 -0.32 -11.30
C SER A 451 21.50 0.18 -9.85
N TRP A 452 21.16 1.43 -9.57
CA TRP A 452 21.08 2.01 -8.22
C TRP A 452 19.72 1.79 -7.53
N GLY A 453 18.79 1.11 -8.20
CA GLY A 453 17.40 0.93 -7.76
C GLY A 453 16.53 2.16 -8.01
N TRP A 454 15.30 2.09 -7.49
CA TRP A 454 14.42 3.25 -7.34
C TRP A 454 13.53 3.11 -6.11
N GLU A 455 13.13 4.27 -5.60
CA GLU A 455 12.14 4.52 -4.57
C GLU A 455 10.91 5.17 -5.20
N GLY A 456 9.75 5.04 -4.55
CA GLY A 456 8.46 5.46 -5.14
C GLY A 456 8.32 6.94 -5.51
N ASP A 457 9.17 7.83 -4.98
CA ASP A 457 9.20 9.26 -5.33
C ASP A 457 10.34 9.66 -6.29
N ASN A 458 11.12 8.70 -6.80
CA ASN A 458 11.99 8.95 -7.93
C ASN A 458 11.16 9.12 -9.22
N PRO A 459 11.67 9.84 -10.23
CA PRO A 459 11.06 9.89 -11.56
C PRO A 459 11.04 8.50 -12.18
N MET A 460 9.97 8.21 -12.92
CA MET A 460 9.82 6.98 -13.67
C MET A 460 10.72 7.01 -14.90
N VAL A 461 11.54 5.97 -15.07
CA VAL A 461 12.50 5.80 -16.18
C VAL A 461 12.35 4.41 -16.80
N TYR A 462 13.14 4.10 -17.84
CA TYR A 462 12.92 2.90 -18.68
C TYR A 462 11.52 2.82 -19.30
N VAL A 463 10.93 3.98 -19.60
CA VAL A 463 9.63 4.12 -20.26
C VAL A 463 9.80 4.70 -21.66
N SER A 464 9.15 4.05 -22.63
CA SER A 464 9.11 4.49 -24.02
C SER A 464 8.08 5.62 -24.18
N TRP A 465 8.03 6.20 -25.38
CA TRP A 465 7.01 7.18 -25.75
C TRP A 465 5.60 6.56 -25.75
N TYR A 466 5.49 5.27 -26.08
CA TYR A 466 4.23 4.52 -26.07
C TYR A 466 3.76 4.25 -24.64
N ASP A 467 4.65 3.77 -23.76
CA ASP A 467 4.37 3.52 -22.34
C ASP A 467 3.82 4.77 -21.63
N ALA A 468 4.39 5.94 -21.94
CA ALA A 468 3.94 7.21 -21.38
C ALA A 468 2.54 7.62 -21.86
N ILE A 469 2.15 7.23 -23.08
CA ILE A 469 0.81 7.47 -23.64
C ILE A 469 -0.22 6.50 -23.07
N ASP A 470 0.13 5.21 -22.91
CA ASP A 470 -0.76 4.24 -22.28
C ASP A 470 -1.06 4.62 -20.83
N TYR A 471 -0.05 5.07 -20.09
CA TYR A 471 -0.23 5.66 -18.76
C TYR A 471 -1.18 6.87 -18.79
N ALA A 472 -0.99 7.79 -19.74
CA ALA A 472 -1.82 8.99 -19.87
C ALA A 472 -3.27 8.66 -20.24
N ASN A 473 -3.50 7.70 -21.14
CA ASN A 473 -4.81 7.21 -21.53
C ASN A 473 -5.51 6.48 -20.38
N TRP A 474 -4.81 5.62 -19.65
CA TRP A 474 -5.31 4.95 -18.43
C TRP A 474 -5.75 5.97 -17.38
N LEU A 475 -4.89 6.96 -17.07
CA LEU A 475 -5.17 7.99 -16.08
C LEU A 475 -6.37 8.87 -16.49
N SER A 476 -6.52 9.13 -17.79
CA SER A 476 -7.68 9.85 -18.31
C SER A 476 -8.95 9.05 -18.09
N ASN A 477 -8.98 7.78 -18.52
CA ASN A 477 -10.12 6.88 -18.37
C ASN A 477 -10.57 6.72 -16.90
N LEU A 478 -9.64 6.73 -15.94
CA LEU A 478 -9.96 6.68 -14.50
C LEU A 478 -10.77 7.90 -14.02
N GLN A 479 -10.57 9.09 -14.61
CA GLN A 479 -11.34 10.27 -14.24
C GLN A 479 -12.67 10.35 -14.99
N LYS A 480 -12.64 10.16 -16.31
CA LYS A 480 -13.78 10.08 -17.22
C LYS A 480 -13.37 9.29 -18.46
N PRO A 481 -14.26 8.57 -19.16
CA PRO A 481 -13.95 7.91 -20.43
C PRO A 481 -13.66 8.94 -21.54
N LEU A 482 -12.42 9.42 -21.57
CA LEU A 482 -11.85 10.41 -22.47
C LEU A 482 -10.44 9.95 -22.83
N LEU A 483 -10.26 9.33 -23.99
CA LEU A 483 -8.93 8.97 -24.50
C LEU A 483 -8.26 10.20 -25.10
N SER A 484 -7.01 10.48 -24.71
CA SER A 484 -6.25 11.64 -25.21
C SER A 484 -5.45 11.32 -26.46
N ALA A 485 -5.09 10.05 -26.65
CA ALA A 485 -4.56 9.52 -27.89
C ALA A 485 -5.37 8.29 -28.31
N ILE A 486 -5.64 8.17 -29.60
CA ILE A 486 -6.31 7.03 -30.23
C ILE A 486 -5.22 6.11 -30.80
N VAL A 487 -5.39 4.79 -30.66
CA VAL A 487 -4.53 3.81 -31.33
C VAL A 487 -4.79 3.87 -32.84
N ASP A 488 -3.74 4.09 -33.63
CA ASP A 488 -3.78 4.03 -35.09
C ASP A 488 -3.80 2.56 -35.53
N THR A 489 -4.99 2.06 -35.79
CA THR A 489 -5.22 0.66 -36.21
C THR A 489 -4.70 0.36 -37.62
N SER A 490 -4.08 1.32 -38.32
CA SER A 490 -3.48 1.09 -39.65
C SER A 490 -1.98 0.83 -39.62
N ASN A 491 -1.29 1.20 -38.53
CA ASN A 491 0.17 1.05 -38.40
C ASN A 491 0.65 0.71 -36.96
N GLY A 492 -0.26 0.56 -36.00
CA GLY A 492 0.07 0.26 -34.59
C GLY A 492 0.61 1.45 -33.79
N GLY A 493 0.57 2.67 -34.34
CA GLY A 493 0.99 3.89 -33.68
C GLY A 493 -0.08 4.51 -32.78
N TYR A 494 0.19 5.72 -32.27
CA TYR A 494 -0.79 6.53 -31.53
C TYR A 494 -0.97 7.86 -32.25
N LEU A 495 -2.23 8.19 -32.55
CA LEU A 495 -2.66 9.49 -33.05
C LEU A 495 -3.19 10.35 -31.90
N PRO A 496 -2.88 11.65 -31.88
CA PRO A 496 -3.34 12.55 -30.83
C PRO A 496 -4.81 12.91 -31.05
N ASN A 497 -5.63 12.79 -30.00
CA ASN A 497 -6.98 13.33 -30.04
C ASN A 497 -7.03 14.71 -29.37
N TRP A 498 -6.66 15.74 -30.14
CA TRP A 498 -6.64 17.13 -29.67
C TRP A 498 -8.02 17.71 -29.29
N GLU A 499 -9.12 16.99 -29.58
CA GLU A 499 -10.47 17.38 -29.16
C GLU A 499 -10.84 16.82 -27.78
N LYS A 500 -9.94 16.09 -27.12
CA LYS A 500 -10.18 15.44 -25.82
C LYS A 500 -9.37 16.10 -24.72
N HIS A 501 -10.07 16.48 -23.66
CA HIS A 501 -9.54 17.12 -22.45
C HIS A 501 -9.04 16.08 -21.43
N GLY A 502 -8.27 15.10 -21.90
CA GLY A 502 -7.61 14.10 -21.04
C GLY A 502 -6.13 14.41 -20.83
N TYR A 503 -5.47 13.55 -20.05
CA TYR A 503 -4.02 13.61 -19.84
C TYR A 503 -3.26 13.17 -21.09
N ARG A 504 -2.21 13.89 -21.44
CA ARG A 504 -1.31 13.57 -22.57
C ARG A 504 0.13 14.01 -22.27
N LEU A 505 1.07 13.61 -23.12
CA LEU A 505 2.38 14.26 -23.16
C LEU A 505 2.24 15.75 -23.53
N PRO A 506 3.10 16.63 -22.99
CA PRO A 506 3.21 18.01 -23.44
C PRO A 506 3.62 18.08 -24.91
N THR A 507 3.16 19.08 -25.63
CA THR A 507 3.87 19.51 -26.84
C THR A 507 5.23 20.10 -26.47
N GLU A 508 6.16 20.11 -27.42
CA GLU A 508 7.48 20.71 -27.22
C GLU A 508 7.36 22.18 -26.77
N ALA A 509 6.42 22.92 -27.35
CA ALA A 509 6.15 24.31 -27.01
C ALA A 509 5.55 24.47 -25.61
N GLU A 510 4.59 23.63 -25.21
CA GLU A 510 4.03 23.65 -23.85
C GLU A 510 5.11 23.35 -22.80
N TRP A 511 6.03 22.43 -23.10
CA TRP A 511 7.17 22.14 -22.23
C TRP A 511 8.08 23.36 -22.08
N GLU A 512 8.53 23.96 -23.18
CA GLU A 512 9.46 25.10 -23.11
C GLU A 512 8.83 26.34 -22.49
N PHE A 513 7.58 26.66 -22.85
CA PHE A 513 6.83 27.75 -22.24
C PHE A 513 6.77 27.58 -20.72
N SER A 514 6.46 26.36 -20.27
CA SER A 514 6.39 26.03 -18.84
C SER A 514 7.75 26.10 -18.15
N ALA A 515 8.84 25.70 -18.84
CA ALA A 515 10.21 25.81 -18.33
C ALA A 515 10.68 27.27 -18.20
N LYS A 516 10.33 28.13 -19.18
CA LYS A 516 10.62 29.58 -19.20
C LYS A 516 9.66 30.42 -18.33
N GLY A 517 8.98 29.82 -17.35
CA GLY A 517 8.10 30.54 -16.40
C GLY A 517 6.73 30.95 -16.96
N GLY A 518 6.34 30.44 -18.13
CA GLY A 518 5.07 30.75 -18.80
C GLY A 518 4.98 32.22 -19.22
N ILE A 519 3.79 32.81 -19.02
CA ILE A 519 3.50 34.22 -19.33
C ILE A 519 4.32 35.23 -18.50
N HIS A 520 5.06 34.77 -17.48
CA HIS A 520 5.94 35.63 -16.68
C HIS A 520 7.33 35.83 -17.31
N HIS A 521 7.73 34.96 -18.26
CA HIS A 521 9.02 35.01 -18.95
C HIS A 521 10.22 35.10 -17.98
N ASP A 522 10.46 34.01 -17.23
CA ASP A 522 11.60 33.90 -16.32
C ASP A 522 12.91 34.17 -17.09
N PRO A 523 13.75 35.15 -16.67
CA PRO A 523 14.93 35.59 -17.42
C PRO A 523 16.16 34.67 -17.20
N PHE A 524 15.91 33.37 -17.01
CA PHE A 524 16.88 32.41 -16.52
C PHE A 524 17.21 31.34 -17.56
N ILE A 525 18.48 30.96 -17.66
CA ILE A 525 18.93 29.91 -18.58
C ILE A 525 18.47 28.50 -18.17
N TYR A 526 18.20 28.29 -16.87
CA TYR A 526 17.54 27.09 -16.34
C TYR A 526 16.20 27.47 -15.71
N SER A 527 15.27 26.52 -15.68
CA SER A 527 13.93 26.72 -15.16
C SER A 527 13.97 27.20 -13.70
N GLY A 528 13.65 28.48 -13.46
CA GLY A 528 13.64 29.11 -12.14
C GLY A 528 14.97 29.67 -11.60
N SER A 529 16.10 29.55 -12.31
CA SER A 529 17.40 30.07 -11.83
C SER A 529 18.49 30.05 -12.91
N SER A 530 19.40 31.02 -12.95
CA SER A 530 20.63 30.90 -13.75
C SER A 530 21.70 30.01 -13.11
N ASN A 531 21.47 29.47 -11.90
CA ASN A 531 22.35 28.50 -11.24
C ASN A 531 21.70 27.11 -11.19
N ILE A 532 22.17 26.20 -12.05
CA ILE A 532 21.69 24.81 -12.16
C ILE A 532 21.73 24.05 -10.83
N ASP A 533 22.73 24.26 -9.96
CA ASP A 533 22.82 23.54 -8.68
C ASP A 533 21.63 23.81 -7.74
N SER A 534 20.91 24.91 -7.95
CA SER A 534 19.73 25.29 -7.17
C SER A 534 18.40 24.71 -7.68
N VAL A 535 18.34 24.29 -8.95
CA VAL A 535 17.09 23.87 -9.65
C VAL A 535 17.17 22.48 -10.29
N GLY A 536 18.36 21.89 -10.42
CA GLY A 536 18.58 20.69 -11.22
C GLY A 536 19.56 19.68 -10.63
N TRP A 537 19.32 18.42 -10.97
CA TRP A 537 20.25 17.30 -10.80
C TRP A 537 20.89 16.97 -12.15
N TYR A 538 22.20 17.09 -12.29
CA TYR A 538 22.91 16.88 -13.56
C TYR A 538 24.27 16.21 -13.28
N GLY A 539 25.04 15.87 -14.32
CA GLY A 539 26.26 15.08 -14.20
C GLY A 539 27.32 15.67 -13.24
N GLY A 540 27.28 16.97 -12.96
CA GLY A 540 28.17 17.62 -12.00
C GLY A 540 27.77 17.49 -10.52
N ASN A 541 26.51 17.17 -10.20
CA ASN A 541 26.01 17.15 -8.82
C ASN A 541 25.12 15.95 -8.44
N SER A 542 24.72 15.12 -9.39
CA SER A 542 23.77 14.01 -9.17
C SER A 542 24.36 12.78 -8.48
N GLY A 543 25.68 12.58 -8.56
CA GLY A 543 26.31 11.30 -8.19
C GLY A 543 25.97 10.16 -9.16
N ASN A 544 25.67 10.47 -10.42
CA ASN A 544 25.34 9.53 -11.50
C ASN A 544 24.10 8.66 -11.20
N ARG A 545 23.02 9.31 -10.72
CA ARG A 545 21.68 8.72 -10.58
C ARG A 545 20.59 9.80 -10.53
N SER A 546 19.36 9.43 -10.86
CA SER A 546 18.17 10.26 -10.57
C SER A 546 17.91 10.40 -9.07
N HIS A 547 17.11 11.40 -8.69
CA HIS A 547 16.76 11.70 -7.29
C HIS A 547 15.24 11.83 -7.13
N THR A 548 14.79 11.82 -5.88
CA THR A 548 13.40 12.16 -5.50
C THR A 548 12.98 13.48 -6.14
N VAL A 549 11.82 13.47 -6.80
CA VAL A 549 11.25 14.67 -7.45
C VAL A 549 10.96 15.77 -6.43
N ALA A 550 10.96 17.02 -6.90
CA ALA A 550 10.78 18.23 -6.10
C ALA A 550 11.78 18.41 -4.93
N SER A 551 12.98 17.83 -5.06
CA SER A 551 14.09 18.00 -4.10
C SER A 551 14.98 19.23 -4.38
N LYS A 552 14.77 19.91 -5.50
CA LYS A 552 15.37 21.21 -5.86
C LYS A 552 14.33 22.33 -5.84
N LYS A 553 14.72 23.57 -6.17
CA LYS A 553 13.76 24.69 -6.28
C LYS A 553 12.89 24.56 -7.53
N ALA A 554 11.63 24.94 -7.39
CA ALA A 554 10.73 25.13 -8.52
C ALA A 554 10.98 26.46 -9.25
N ASN A 555 10.43 26.58 -10.46
CA ASN A 555 10.36 27.82 -11.22
C ASN A 555 9.19 28.74 -10.81
N GLY A 556 9.01 29.87 -11.51
CA GLY A 556 7.95 30.84 -11.23
C GLY A 556 6.52 30.29 -11.23
N LEU A 557 6.26 29.19 -11.93
CA LEU A 557 4.95 28.50 -11.96
C LEU A 557 4.79 27.48 -10.82
N GLY A 558 5.85 27.16 -10.08
CA GLY A 558 5.86 26.10 -9.09
C GLY A 558 6.03 24.69 -9.70
N LEU A 559 6.59 24.61 -10.92
CA LEU A 559 7.02 23.36 -11.55
C LEU A 559 8.47 23.05 -11.14
N PHE A 560 8.75 21.78 -10.85
CA PHE A 560 10.05 21.29 -10.40
C PHE A 560 10.74 20.46 -11.49
N ASP A 561 12.07 20.35 -11.37
CA ASP A 561 12.93 19.43 -12.11
C ASP A 561 12.93 19.58 -13.65
N MET A 562 12.39 20.68 -14.18
CA MET A 562 12.40 21.06 -15.60
C MET A 562 13.83 21.42 -16.15
N SER A 563 14.90 20.98 -15.51
CA SER A 563 16.31 21.30 -15.82
C SER A 563 17.26 20.28 -15.18
N GLY A 564 17.15 19.00 -15.58
CA GLY A 564 17.91 17.88 -15.04
C GLY A 564 16.99 16.78 -14.50
N ASN A 565 17.53 15.98 -13.57
CA ASN A 565 16.93 14.76 -13.03
C ASN A 565 16.73 13.68 -14.10
N VAL A 566 15.71 13.79 -14.95
CA VAL A 566 15.55 12.92 -16.13
C VAL A 566 15.16 13.72 -17.37
N ILE A 567 15.61 13.26 -18.53
CA ILE A 567 15.14 13.74 -19.82
C ILE A 567 13.64 13.46 -19.93
N GLU A 568 12.86 14.42 -20.44
CA GLU A 568 11.41 14.29 -20.54
C GLU A 568 10.94 14.17 -21.98
N ARG A 569 10.16 13.13 -22.25
CA ARG A 569 9.51 12.89 -23.55
C ARG A 569 8.40 13.92 -23.83
N CYS A 570 8.42 14.49 -25.04
CA CYS A 570 7.34 15.33 -25.56
C CYS A 570 6.50 14.58 -26.60
N TRP A 571 5.34 15.15 -26.96
CA TRP A 571 4.49 14.64 -28.03
C TRP A 571 5.18 14.69 -29.40
N ASP A 572 5.84 15.81 -29.69
CA ASP A 572 6.25 16.25 -31.01
C ASP A 572 7.23 15.29 -31.70
N ARG A 573 7.08 15.15 -33.02
CA ARG A 573 8.15 14.64 -33.88
C ARG A 573 9.21 15.73 -34.03
N TYR A 574 10.46 15.31 -34.02
CA TYR A 574 11.59 16.22 -34.13
C TYR A 574 11.72 16.79 -35.55
N ASP A 575 11.65 18.11 -35.66
CA ASP A 575 11.80 18.91 -36.90
C ASP A 575 12.56 20.21 -36.57
N ASP A 576 13.10 20.87 -37.60
CA ASP A 576 13.80 22.16 -37.47
C ASP A 576 12.81 23.29 -37.16
N TYR A 577 13.27 24.28 -36.40
CA TYR A 577 12.44 25.46 -36.09
C TYR A 577 12.25 26.33 -37.33
N LYS A 578 11.06 26.94 -37.40
CA LYS A 578 10.64 27.82 -38.50
C LYS A 578 10.46 29.22 -37.93
N PRO A 579 10.93 30.28 -38.61
CA PRO A 579 10.90 31.64 -38.07
C PRO A 579 9.48 32.22 -37.94
N ASP A 580 8.50 31.61 -38.61
CA ASP A 580 7.11 32.05 -38.61
C ASP A 580 6.45 31.86 -37.23
N ALA A 581 5.54 32.78 -36.89
CA ALA A 581 4.77 32.70 -35.66
C ALA A 581 3.76 31.55 -35.67
N GLN A 582 3.67 30.78 -34.57
CA GLN A 582 2.84 29.58 -34.47
C GLN A 582 1.80 29.71 -33.33
N VAL A 583 0.69 28.96 -33.46
CA VAL A 583 -0.37 28.91 -32.44
C VAL A 583 -0.65 27.43 -32.10
N ASN A 584 -0.46 27.05 -30.84
CA ASN A 584 -0.56 25.67 -30.35
C ASN A 584 0.13 24.63 -31.28
N PRO A 585 1.44 24.79 -31.59
CA PRO A 585 2.16 23.84 -32.44
C PRO A 585 2.28 22.45 -31.79
N LYS A 586 2.40 21.43 -32.64
CA LYS A 586 2.26 20.01 -32.28
C LYS A 586 3.35 19.12 -32.89
N GLY A 587 4.44 19.76 -33.36
CA GLY A 587 5.52 19.14 -34.12
C GLY A 587 5.15 18.87 -35.58
N ALA A 588 6.04 18.20 -36.30
CA ALA A 588 5.78 17.72 -37.65
C ALA A 588 4.80 16.53 -37.66
N GLU A 589 4.04 16.40 -38.75
CA GLU A 589 3.09 15.29 -38.96
C GLU A 589 3.83 13.96 -39.22
N GLU A 590 4.93 14.02 -39.96
CA GLU A 590 5.81 12.90 -40.32
C GLU A 590 7.22 13.03 -39.71
N GLY A 591 8.00 11.95 -39.73
CA GLY A 591 9.34 11.87 -39.13
C GLY A 591 9.46 10.78 -38.07
N TYR A 592 10.69 10.32 -37.79
CA TYR A 592 10.96 9.18 -36.90
C TYR A 592 11.35 9.56 -35.45
N PRO A 593 12.27 10.51 -35.20
CA PRO A 593 12.67 10.84 -33.83
C PRO A 593 11.55 11.61 -33.10
N ARG A 594 11.36 11.35 -31.81
CA ARG A 594 10.52 12.19 -30.93
C ARG A 594 11.38 13.18 -30.18
N VAL A 595 10.81 14.35 -29.90
CA VAL A 595 11.48 15.39 -29.10
C VAL A 595 11.57 14.96 -27.64
N PHE A 596 12.70 15.26 -27.02
CA PHE A 596 12.83 15.31 -25.57
C PHE A 596 13.44 16.62 -25.07
N ARG A 597 13.23 16.93 -23.79
CA ARG A 597 13.62 18.18 -23.13
C ARG A 597 14.24 17.94 -21.74
N GLY A 598 14.67 19.02 -21.08
CA GLY A 598 15.07 19.04 -19.66
C GLY A 598 16.51 18.60 -19.35
N GLY A 599 17.04 17.61 -20.07
CA GLY A 599 18.31 16.98 -19.70
C GLY A 599 18.16 16.10 -18.45
N SER A 600 19.18 15.30 -18.14
CA SER A 600 19.13 14.31 -17.05
C SER A 600 20.27 14.44 -16.05
N TYR A 601 20.16 13.65 -14.97
CA TYR A 601 21.20 13.43 -13.97
C TYR A 601 22.57 13.09 -14.57
N GLY A 602 22.64 12.52 -15.77
CA GLY A 602 23.86 12.10 -16.46
C GLY A 602 24.39 13.09 -17.50
N ASN A 603 23.66 14.17 -17.81
CA ASN A 603 24.08 15.13 -18.84
C ASN A 603 24.87 16.31 -18.25
N TYR A 604 25.58 17.03 -19.14
CA TYR A 604 26.25 18.28 -18.81
C TYR A 604 25.24 19.41 -18.57
N ARG A 605 25.68 20.46 -17.86
CA ARG A 605 24.88 21.67 -17.58
C ARG A 605 24.37 22.40 -18.84
N THR A 606 24.92 22.15 -20.01
CA THR A 606 24.45 22.72 -21.28
C THR A 606 23.18 22.03 -21.79
N SER A 607 23.04 20.71 -21.57
CA SER A 607 21.84 19.96 -21.97
C SER A 607 20.62 20.21 -21.09
N CYS A 608 20.79 20.92 -19.97
CA CYS A 608 19.73 21.20 -19.00
C CYS A 608 19.12 22.60 -19.15
N ARG A 609 19.59 23.42 -20.10
CA ARG A 609 19.05 24.78 -20.38
C ARG A 609 17.60 24.69 -20.82
N ALA A 610 16.75 25.65 -20.46
CA ALA A 610 15.31 25.62 -20.78
C ALA A 610 15.02 25.54 -22.30
N ALA A 611 15.84 26.20 -23.12
CA ALA A 611 15.74 26.15 -24.59
C ALA A 611 16.42 24.91 -25.22
N HIS A 612 17.19 24.12 -24.46
CA HIS A 612 17.85 22.93 -25.02
C HIS A 612 16.82 21.86 -25.37
N ARG A 613 16.96 21.31 -26.58
CA ARG A 613 16.15 20.22 -27.12
C ARG A 613 17.05 19.11 -27.65
N GLY A 614 16.55 17.88 -27.61
CA GLY A 614 17.16 16.75 -28.30
C GLY A 614 16.10 15.81 -28.87
N ASN A 615 16.56 14.71 -29.44
CA ASN A 615 15.71 13.65 -29.97
C ASN A 615 16.11 12.28 -29.47
N ASP A 616 15.12 11.39 -29.36
CA ASP A 616 15.39 9.97 -29.18
C ASP A 616 15.85 9.30 -30.48
N TYR A 617 16.51 8.15 -30.34
CA TYR A 617 16.83 7.27 -31.47
C TYR A 617 15.64 6.40 -31.89
N GLY A 618 14.41 6.81 -31.54
CA GLY A 618 13.16 6.09 -31.84
C GLY A 618 12.22 6.01 -30.63
N PRO A 619 10.89 6.10 -30.85
CA PRO A 619 9.88 6.22 -29.79
C PRO A 619 9.80 5.02 -28.83
N GLY A 620 10.20 3.83 -29.28
CA GLY A 620 10.20 2.59 -28.47
C GLY A 620 11.37 2.46 -27.49
N ARG A 621 12.36 3.37 -27.53
CA ARG A 621 13.57 3.25 -26.71
C ARG A 621 13.29 3.50 -25.22
N ARG A 622 13.88 2.70 -24.34
CA ARG A 622 13.77 2.79 -22.88
C ARG A 622 15.18 2.96 -22.30
N GLU A 623 15.40 3.97 -21.45
CA GLU A 623 16.70 4.27 -20.83
C GLU A 623 16.53 4.75 -19.38
N ASP A 624 17.56 4.54 -18.55
CA ASP A 624 17.57 4.85 -17.12
C ASP A 624 17.51 6.36 -16.77
N ASN A 625 17.62 7.22 -17.78
CA ASN A 625 17.65 8.67 -17.68
C ASN A 625 16.56 9.37 -18.49
N ILE A 626 15.63 8.61 -19.12
CA ILE A 626 14.49 9.13 -19.87
C ILE A 626 13.19 8.78 -19.15
N GLY A 627 12.46 9.80 -18.73
CA GLY A 627 11.11 9.74 -18.18
C GLY A 627 10.16 10.68 -18.92
N PHE A 628 9.12 11.14 -18.25
CA PHE A 628 8.13 12.06 -18.80
C PHE A 628 7.33 12.77 -17.71
N ARG A 629 6.64 13.85 -18.08
CA ARG A 629 5.53 14.43 -17.30
C ARG A 629 4.30 14.60 -18.18
N LEU A 630 3.14 14.85 -17.57
CA LEU A 630 1.88 14.97 -18.27
C LEU A 630 1.34 16.41 -18.27
N VAL A 631 0.49 16.70 -19.25
CA VAL A 631 -0.38 17.88 -19.30
C VAL A 631 -1.85 17.46 -19.43
N LEU A 632 -2.75 18.39 -19.09
CA LEU A 632 -4.20 18.25 -19.14
C LEU A 632 -4.77 19.60 -19.61
N GLN A 633 -5.71 19.60 -20.56
CA GLN A 633 -6.25 20.83 -21.17
C GLN A 633 -7.49 21.35 -20.45
#